data_AF-A0A7X8K1N3-F1
#
_entry.id   AF-A0A7X8K1N3-F1
#
_cell.length_a   1.000
_cell.length_b   1.000
_cell.length_c   1.000
_cell.angle_alpha   90.00
_cell.angle_beta   90.00
_cell.angle_gamma   90.00
#
_symmetry.space_group_name_H-M   'P 1'
#
loop_
_entity.id
_entity.type
_entity.pdbx_description
1 polymer ?
#
loop_
_entity_poly.entity_id
_entity_poly.type
_entity_poly.pdbx_seq_one_letter_code
_entity_poly.pdbx_strand_id
1 'polypeptide(L)'
;PGTGAYQSPESPYYKWYIFRQYPHDYESWWGVDVLPNVNELEPSYREFIYGGEDSVVKHWVKAGAKGWRLDVADELPDEFIKELRQSLKETDEEAVLIGEVWEDASNKISYGKRREYLWGEGLDATMNYPLRQIWLDFLLGMAGASLTHRRIMSLYENYPRENFYAAMNLIGSHDRIRVLTLLGEAPPEDSLSEQEKEEYRLPPKARELAVRRLKLLVLMQMTFPGVPCIYYGDEAGLEGYSDPYNRGTYPWGREDRDLLGWYRRAAKLRQEYEVLIHGNFHSFHDGDDIYGFRRENDREEITVLINRNCRETKQVKIAYPPAGKEPESRKVLDLWAGTELEIIPDEPVKLPPLSVKVLYFRKEQAKVKNLPLPKAAGVLLPVTALSGSFGIGDLGKGAYRFVDFLAGAGQKIWQILPLNPLGLGNSPYYSPSSFAGNELLIDVEGLAEAGLLTDTQLEDARAEMSGAEGLGRVDYRQVRQIKEKLFKEAFVRFKDNEPAQLYPGYLQFRQENAYWLEDYCLYKALKEEFWDTPWYTWDQAVAQREAQTLAKLRQVLKDKIDYYSFLQYIFSIQWQKLKVYANSQGIAIFGDLPIYVAPDSCDTWARPELFYLAASGEPDKIAGVPPDYFSETGQLWGNPLYNWEEHARQGYRWWINRLRHSLTLVDYLRLDHFRGFEAYWEVPGTAETAAEGHWRKGPGKGFFEALYQALGPLPLIAEDLGYLTPEVHNLKHIFNIPGMKVFQFTPEEMLALSNPKDIFYTGTHDNDTLAGWCRENQKRLSGLVGNSVDGKTVPARKVIELLYQLEAPWVIVPLQDILGLGPEARLNIPGTAEGNWEWQFRWELLTEEVVIWLKELALASGRAAGKGGKDNVGQVQGIFVSP
;
A
#
# COMPACT_ATOMS: atom_id res chain seq x y z
N PRO A 1 -42.91 12.13 -34.11
CA PRO A 1 -43.24 10.78 -34.60
C PRO A 1 -44.19 10.83 -35.80
N GLY A 2 -43.88 10.08 -36.86
CA GLY A 2 -44.76 9.90 -38.03
C GLY A 2 -45.82 8.81 -37.79
N THR A 3 -46.51 8.39 -38.86
CA THR A 3 -47.53 7.33 -38.83
C THR A 3 -46.92 5.96 -38.48
N GLY A 4 -47.42 5.29 -37.45
CA GLY A 4 -46.96 3.98 -36.99
C GLY A 4 -47.52 2.79 -37.79
N ALA A 5 -46.90 1.61 -37.64
CA ALA A 5 -47.24 0.39 -38.39
C ALA A 5 -48.70 -0.05 -38.24
N TYR A 6 -49.29 0.08 -37.04
CA TYR A 6 -50.70 -0.24 -36.76
C TYR A 6 -51.69 0.73 -37.42
N GLN A 7 -51.25 1.96 -37.74
CA GLN A 7 -52.13 3.02 -38.23
C GLN A 7 -52.31 3.01 -39.75
N SER A 8 -51.30 2.55 -40.50
CA SER A 8 -51.35 2.49 -41.97
C SER A 8 -50.35 1.47 -42.51
N PRO A 9 -50.74 0.61 -43.49
CA PRO A 9 -49.81 -0.27 -44.20
C PRO A 9 -48.73 0.48 -45.01
N GLU A 10 -48.96 1.76 -45.30
CA GLU A 10 -48.01 2.65 -45.96
C GLU A 10 -46.96 3.24 -44.99
N SER A 11 -47.06 2.95 -43.69
CA SER A 11 -46.05 3.34 -42.70
C SER A 11 -44.68 2.75 -43.06
N PRO A 12 -43.57 3.52 -42.93
CA PRO A 12 -42.23 2.98 -43.14
C PRO A 12 -41.89 1.84 -42.16
N TYR A 13 -42.61 1.75 -41.05
CA TYR A 13 -42.42 0.73 -40.02
C TYR A 13 -43.31 -0.51 -40.22
N TYR A 14 -44.23 -0.51 -41.20
CA TYR A 14 -45.18 -1.61 -41.38
C TYR A 14 -44.48 -2.95 -41.56
N LYS A 15 -43.41 -2.99 -42.37
CA LYS A 15 -42.61 -4.19 -42.64
C LYS A 15 -41.78 -4.68 -41.46
N TRP A 16 -41.64 -3.86 -40.42
CA TRP A 16 -40.92 -4.27 -39.22
C TRP A 16 -41.74 -5.26 -38.41
N TYR A 17 -43.04 -5.41 -38.66
CA TYR A 17 -43.93 -6.31 -37.91
C TYR A 17 -44.58 -7.33 -38.84
N ILE A 18 -44.94 -8.49 -38.31
CA ILE A 18 -45.56 -9.57 -39.07
C ILE A 18 -47.06 -9.60 -38.73
N PHE A 19 -47.88 -8.98 -39.59
CA PHE A 19 -49.34 -9.01 -39.46
C PHE A 19 -49.93 -10.27 -40.08
N ARG A 20 -50.70 -11.03 -39.29
CA ARG A 20 -51.51 -12.15 -39.77
C ARG A 20 -52.84 -11.63 -40.34
N GLN A 21 -53.47 -10.69 -39.63
CA GLN A 21 -54.64 -9.95 -40.08
C GLN A 21 -54.58 -8.50 -39.58
N TYR A 22 -54.26 -7.58 -40.49
CA TYR A 22 -54.11 -6.16 -40.17
C TYR A 22 -55.43 -5.49 -39.70
N PRO A 23 -55.39 -4.57 -38.72
CA PRO A 23 -54.23 -4.15 -37.92
C PRO A 23 -54.08 -4.88 -36.58
N HIS A 24 -55.04 -5.74 -36.21
CA HIS A 24 -55.20 -6.21 -34.84
C HIS A 24 -54.59 -7.59 -34.55
N ASP A 25 -54.29 -8.39 -35.57
CA ASP A 25 -53.66 -9.70 -35.41
C ASP A 25 -52.28 -9.70 -36.06
N TYR A 26 -51.27 -9.88 -35.22
CA TYR A 26 -49.86 -9.85 -35.56
C TYR A 26 -49.10 -10.82 -34.67
N GLU A 27 -47.89 -11.19 -35.08
CA GLU A 27 -47.01 -11.99 -34.24
C GLU A 27 -46.59 -11.20 -33.01
N SER A 28 -46.69 -11.84 -31.85
CA SER A 28 -46.38 -11.23 -30.58
C SER A 28 -45.61 -12.20 -29.70
N TRP A 29 -44.80 -11.63 -28.82
CA TRP A 29 -43.90 -12.37 -27.96
C TRP A 29 -44.71 -13.25 -27.02
N TRP A 30 -44.58 -14.57 -27.15
CA TRP A 30 -45.29 -15.56 -26.35
C TRP A 30 -46.83 -15.38 -26.34
N GLY A 31 -47.38 -14.78 -27.41
CA GLY A 31 -48.81 -14.49 -27.53
C GLY A 31 -49.30 -13.31 -26.70
N VAL A 32 -48.40 -12.54 -26.08
CA VAL A 32 -48.71 -11.30 -25.35
C VAL A 32 -48.89 -10.17 -26.35
N ASP A 33 -50.13 -9.85 -26.68
CA ASP A 33 -50.55 -8.86 -27.69
C ASP A 33 -49.95 -7.45 -27.52
N VAL A 34 -49.59 -7.04 -26.31
CA VAL A 34 -48.90 -5.76 -26.05
C VAL A 34 -47.40 -5.77 -26.39
N LEU A 35 -46.83 -6.91 -26.78
CA LEU A 35 -45.42 -7.07 -27.17
C LEU A 35 -45.33 -7.60 -28.61
N PRO A 36 -45.52 -6.75 -29.64
CA PRO A 36 -45.43 -7.18 -31.04
C PRO A 36 -44.01 -7.60 -31.40
N ASN A 37 -43.87 -8.75 -32.06
CA ASN A 37 -42.59 -9.23 -32.59
C ASN A 37 -42.19 -8.40 -33.79
N VAL A 38 -40.89 -8.16 -33.91
CA VAL A 38 -40.31 -7.49 -35.08
C VAL A 38 -39.76 -8.52 -36.07
N ASN A 39 -39.66 -8.15 -37.33
CA ASN A 39 -38.89 -8.88 -38.34
C ASN A 39 -37.46 -8.32 -38.34
N GLU A 40 -36.57 -8.93 -37.57
CA GLU A 40 -35.20 -8.45 -37.35
C GLU A 40 -34.36 -8.44 -38.63
N LEU A 41 -34.76 -9.21 -39.65
CA LEU A 41 -34.05 -9.31 -40.92
C LEU A 41 -34.54 -8.32 -41.98
N GLU A 42 -35.57 -7.53 -41.69
CA GLU A 42 -36.02 -6.45 -42.57
C GLU A 42 -34.90 -5.39 -42.71
N PRO A 43 -34.41 -5.08 -43.92
CA PRO A 43 -33.26 -4.19 -44.11
C PRO A 43 -33.43 -2.80 -43.47
N SER A 44 -34.63 -2.23 -43.55
CA SER A 44 -34.91 -0.92 -42.92
C SER A 44 -34.87 -0.96 -41.39
N TYR A 45 -35.16 -2.10 -40.78
CA TYR A 45 -35.03 -2.29 -39.33
C TYR A 45 -33.55 -2.44 -38.93
N ARG A 46 -32.76 -3.23 -39.68
CA ARG A 46 -31.31 -3.37 -39.44
C ARG A 46 -30.58 -2.03 -39.56
N GLU A 47 -30.91 -1.25 -40.59
CA GLU A 47 -30.36 0.10 -40.78
C GLU A 47 -30.69 1.00 -39.59
N PHE A 48 -31.90 0.90 -39.05
CA PHE A 48 -32.32 1.66 -37.88
C PHE A 48 -31.61 1.23 -36.59
N ILE A 49 -31.44 -0.08 -36.37
CA ILE A 49 -30.83 -0.59 -35.12
C ILE A 49 -29.31 -0.43 -35.11
N TYR A 50 -28.60 -0.82 -36.18
CA TYR A 50 -27.12 -0.76 -36.21
C TYR A 50 -26.52 -0.24 -37.53
N GLY A 51 -27.14 -0.48 -38.69
CA GLY A 51 -26.49 -0.20 -39.99
C GLY A 51 -26.19 1.28 -40.24
N GLY A 52 -27.16 2.16 -40.00
CA GLY A 52 -27.06 3.58 -40.31
C GLY A 52 -26.12 4.36 -39.40
N GLU A 53 -25.65 5.52 -39.86
CA GLU A 53 -24.75 6.37 -39.07
C GLU A 53 -25.38 6.90 -37.77
N ASP A 54 -26.69 7.13 -37.81
CA ASP A 54 -27.53 7.57 -36.68
C ASP A 54 -28.33 6.42 -36.07
N SER A 55 -27.88 5.18 -36.27
CA SER A 55 -28.55 3.99 -35.72
C SER A 55 -28.51 3.96 -34.19
N VAL A 56 -29.43 3.21 -33.58
CA VAL A 56 -29.58 3.12 -32.12
C VAL A 56 -28.26 2.71 -31.45
N VAL A 57 -27.60 1.68 -31.98
CA VAL A 57 -26.37 1.12 -31.40
C VAL A 57 -25.23 2.12 -31.50
N LYS A 58 -25.00 2.70 -32.68
CA LYS A 58 -23.92 3.68 -32.89
C LYS A 58 -24.14 4.95 -32.06
N HIS A 59 -25.40 5.40 -31.91
CA HIS A 59 -25.74 6.56 -31.11
C HIS A 59 -25.26 6.42 -29.66
N TRP A 60 -25.62 5.32 -28.98
CA TRP A 60 -25.26 5.13 -27.58
C TRP A 60 -23.78 4.85 -27.38
N VAL A 61 -23.12 4.17 -28.32
CA VAL A 61 -21.67 3.95 -28.29
C VAL A 61 -20.92 5.27 -28.45
N LYS A 62 -21.31 6.11 -29.41
CA LYS A 62 -20.78 7.49 -29.58
C LYS A 62 -21.04 8.36 -28.34
N ALA A 63 -22.13 8.10 -27.60
CA ALA A 63 -22.44 8.76 -26.32
C ALA A 63 -21.65 8.20 -25.11
N GLY A 64 -20.82 7.16 -25.30
CA GLY A 64 -19.89 6.64 -24.29
C GLY A 64 -20.18 5.22 -23.81
N ALA A 65 -21.24 4.55 -24.28
CA ALA A 65 -21.49 3.15 -23.96
C ALA A 65 -20.39 2.24 -24.55
N LYS A 66 -19.85 1.32 -23.75
CA LYS A 66 -18.77 0.39 -24.14
C LYS A 66 -19.23 -1.02 -24.49
N GLY A 67 -20.50 -1.16 -24.85
CA GLY A 67 -21.06 -2.46 -25.22
C GLY A 67 -22.55 -2.57 -24.98
N TRP A 68 -23.09 -3.74 -25.32
CA TRP A 68 -24.50 -4.09 -25.20
C TRP A 68 -24.68 -5.48 -24.61
N ARG A 69 -25.71 -5.61 -23.76
CA ARG A 69 -26.22 -6.90 -23.30
C ARG A 69 -27.53 -7.19 -24.02
N LEU A 70 -27.58 -8.25 -24.81
CA LEU A 70 -28.79 -8.70 -25.49
C LEU A 70 -29.66 -9.48 -24.50
N ASP A 71 -30.85 -8.94 -24.25
CA ASP A 71 -31.90 -9.61 -23.49
C ASP A 71 -32.48 -10.72 -24.37
N VAL A 72 -32.53 -11.95 -23.85
CA VAL A 72 -32.98 -13.15 -24.57
C VAL A 72 -32.36 -13.30 -25.98
N ALA A 73 -31.04 -13.53 -26.05
CA ALA A 73 -30.33 -13.71 -27.33
C ALA A 73 -30.90 -14.85 -28.20
N ASP A 74 -31.58 -15.81 -27.56
CA ASP A 74 -32.22 -16.98 -28.16
C ASP A 74 -33.35 -16.68 -29.15
N GLU A 75 -33.94 -15.49 -29.07
CA GLU A 75 -35.02 -15.03 -29.96
C GLU A 75 -34.49 -14.31 -31.21
N LEU A 76 -33.21 -13.88 -31.21
CA LEU A 76 -32.65 -13.13 -32.32
C LEU A 76 -32.04 -14.09 -33.36
N PRO A 77 -32.13 -13.81 -34.68
CA PRO A 77 -31.42 -14.58 -35.69
C PRO A 77 -29.88 -14.44 -35.58
N ASP A 78 -29.13 -15.48 -35.91
CA ASP A 78 -27.65 -15.45 -35.78
C ASP A 78 -27.04 -14.39 -36.69
N GLU A 79 -27.59 -14.22 -37.89
CA GLU A 79 -27.18 -13.21 -38.88
C GLU A 79 -27.30 -11.80 -38.30
N PHE A 80 -28.39 -11.53 -37.57
CA PHE A 80 -28.60 -10.23 -36.92
C PHE A 80 -27.55 -9.98 -35.83
N ILE A 81 -27.24 -10.98 -35.00
CA ILE A 81 -26.24 -10.86 -33.92
C ILE A 81 -24.85 -10.59 -34.52
N LYS A 82 -24.47 -11.30 -35.58
CA LYS A 82 -23.17 -11.13 -36.24
C LYS A 82 -23.02 -9.73 -36.83
N GLU A 83 -24.01 -9.27 -37.59
CA GLU A 83 -24.01 -7.93 -38.20
C GLU A 83 -24.03 -6.83 -37.14
N LEU A 84 -24.80 -7.02 -36.06
CA LEU A 84 -24.80 -6.12 -34.91
C LEU A 84 -23.41 -6.03 -34.26
N ARG A 85 -22.77 -7.17 -33.99
CA ARG A 85 -21.42 -7.20 -33.42
C ARG A 85 -20.42 -6.50 -34.34
N GLN A 86 -20.48 -6.77 -35.64
CA GLN A 86 -19.60 -6.13 -36.61
C GLN A 86 -19.77 -4.60 -36.55
N SER A 87 -21.00 -4.11 -36.63
CA SER A 87 -21.27 -2.67 -36.55
C SER A 87 -20.83 -2.05 -35.22
N LEU A 88 -20.94 -2.79 -34.11
CA LEU A 88 -20.46 -2.35 -32.80
C LEU A 88 -18.95 -2.16 -32.82
N LYS A 89 -18.21 -3.17 -33.32
CA LYS A 89 -16.74 -3.16 -33.41
C LYS A 89 -16.20 -2.13 -34.39
N GLU A 90 -16.92 -1.83 -35.47
CA GLU A 90 -16.59 -0.75 -36.41
C GLU A 90 -16.71 0.64 -35.77
N THR A 91 -17.59 0.79 -34.78
CA THR A 91 -17.81 2.06 -34.07
C THR A 91 -16.81 2.22 -32.92
N ASP A 92 -16.56 1.14 -32.19
CA ASP A 92 -15.60 1.08 -31.09
C ASP A 92 -15.07 -0.36 -30.97
N GLU A 93 -13.79 -0.55 -31.30
CA GLU A 93 -13.13 -1.88 -31.32
C GLU A 93 -13.18 -2.57 -29.95
N GLU A 94 -13.17 -1.77 -28.87
CA GLU A 94 -13.20 -2.24 -27.48
C GLU A 94 -14.63 -2.54 -26.99
N ALA A 95 -15.68 -2.16 -27.73
CA ALA A 95 -17.04 -2.35 -27.27
C ALA A 95 -17.46 -3.81 -27.31
N VAL A 96 -18.14 -4.31 -26.26
CA VAL A 96 -18.46 -5.73 -26.09
C VAL A 96 -19.94 -6.05 -26.36
N LEU A 97 -20.21 -7.20 -27.00
CA LEU A 97 -21.56 -7.74 -27.15
C LEU A 97 -21.73 -8.99 -26.28
N ILE A 98 -22.60 -8.90 -25.26
CA ILE A 98 -22.86 -9.97 -24.29
C ILE A 98 -24.28 -10.50 -24.52
N GLY A 99 -24.44 -11.80 -24.66
CA GLY A 99 -25.77 -12.41 -24.76
C GLY A 99 -26.29 -12.95 -23.44
N GLU A 100 -27.58 -12.73 -23.18
CA GLU A 100 -28.30 -13.54 -22.21
C GLU A 100 -28.61 -14.92 -22.81
N VAL A 101 -27.90 -15.95 -22.33
CA VAL A 101 -28.11 -17.35 -22.68
C VAL A 101 -28.13 -18.15 -21.38
N TRP A 102 -29.23 -18.85 -21.11
CA TRP A 102 -29.48 -19.47 -19.79
C TRP A 102 -28.75 -20.81 -19.61
N GLU A 103 -28.44 -21.48 -20.71
CA GLU A 103 -27.73 -22.76 -20.79
C GLU A 103 -26.32 -22.60 -21.36
N ASP A 104 -25.66 -23.72 -21.65
CA ASP A 104 -24.37 -23.73 -22.33
C ASP A 104 -24.49 -23.16 -23.75
N ALA A 105 -23.93 -21.96 -23.94
CA ALA A 105 -24.01 -21.19 -25.18
C ALA A 105 -23.26 -21.83 -26.35
N SER A 106 -22.24 -22.66 -26.08
CA SER A 106 -21.54 -23.40 -27.13
C SER A 106 -22.44 -24.48 -27.75
N ASN A 107 -23.42 -24.95 -26.97
CA ASN A 107 -24.26 -26.09 -27.29
C ASN A 107 -25.75 -25.78 -27.51
N LYS A 108 -26.13 -24.51 -27.38
CA LYS A 108 -27.52 -24.07 -27.39
C LYS A 108 -28.24 -24.44 -28.69
N ILE A 109 -29.41 -25.05 -28.53
CA ILE A 109 -30.41 -25.20 -29.58
C ILE A 109 -31.62 -24.36 -29.16
N SER A 110 -32.02 -23.42 -30.02
CA SER A 110 -33.23 -22.61 -29.83
C SER A 110 -34.09 -22.74 -31.09
N TYR A 111 -35.40 -22.92 -30.93
CA TYR A 111 -36.34 -23.10 -32.05
C TYR A 111 -35.90 -24.14 -33.10
N GLY A 112 -35.28 -25.24 -32.65
CA GLY A 112 -34.80 -26.31 -33.52
C GLY A 112 -33.51 -26.00 -34.29
N LYS A 113 -32.90 -24.81 -34.10
CA LYS A 113 -31.64 -24.39 -34.73
C LYS A 113 -30.51 -24.39 -33.71
N ARG A 114 -29.36 -24.96 -34.08
CA ARG A 114 -28.10 -24.83 -33.35
C ARG A 114 -27.60 -23.40 -33.46
N ARG A 115 -27.34 -22.74 -32.34
CA ARG A 115 -26.90 -21.34 -32.30
C ARG A 115 -25.40 -21.22 -32.53
N GLU A 116 -24.99 -20.13 -33.15
CA GLU A 116 -23.60 -19.87 -33.59
C GLU A 116 -22.87 -18.87 -32.69
N TYR A 117 -23.36 -18.65 -31.47
CA TYR A 117 -22.91 -17.59 -30.57
C TYR A 117 -21.39 -17.53 -30.37
N LEU A 118 -20.72 -18.68 -30.23
CA LEU A 118 -19.29 -18.76 -29.91
C LEU A 118 -18.43 -19.21 -31.10
N TRP A 119 -18.89 -19.00 -32.34
CA TRP A 119 -18.14 -19.38 -33.56
C TRP A 119 -17.15 -18.31 -34.03
N GLY A 120 -16.91 -17.26 -33.23
CA GLY A 120 -15.95 -16.18 -33.49
C GLY A 120 -16.56 -14.88 -34.04
N GLU A 121 -17.71 -14.98 -34.71
CA GLU A 121 -18.43 -13.83 -35.28
C GLU A 121 -19.64 -13.38 -34.45
N GLY A 122 -20.13 -14.23 -33.54
CA GLY A 122 -21.38 -14.04 -32.80
C GLY A 122 -21.26 -13.11 -31.59
N LEU A 123 -21.22 -13.67 -30.37
CA LEU A 123 -21.12 -12.92 -29.12
C LEU A 123 -19.68 -12.86 -28.63
N ASP A 124 -19.30 -11.76 -27.97
CA ASP A 124 -18.00 -11.68 -27.26
C ASP A 124 -18.05 -12.49 -25.95
N ALA A 125 -19.21 -12.51 -25.27
CA ALA A 125 -19.40 -13.26 -24.04
C ALA A 125 -20.88 -13.61 -23.80
N THR A 126 -21.14 -14.41 -22.77
CA THR A 126 -22.50 -14.68 -22.28
C THR A 126 -22.62 -14.44 -20.79
N MET A 127 -23.86 -14.24 -20.33
CA MET A 127 -24.19 -14.34 -18.91
C MET A 127 -23.99 -15.79 -18.44
N ASN A 128 -23.14 -16.02 -17.45
CA ASN A 128 -22.70 -17.35 -17.07
C ASN A 128 -23.67 -18.06 -16.08
N TYR A 129 -24.94 -18.21 -16.49
CA TYR A 129 -25.95 -18.92 -15.71
C TYR A 129 -25.58 -20.40 -15.41
N PRO A 130 -24.92 -21.14 -16.32
CA PRO A 130 -24.43 -22.48 -15.99
C PRO A 130 -23.46 -22.50 -14.81
N LEU A 131 -22.49 -21.58 -14.77
CA LEU A 131 -21.56 -21.48 -13.64
C LEU A 131 -22.27 -21.13 -12.34
N ARG A 132 -23.21 -20.18 -12.39
CA ARG A 132 -24.07 -19.83 -11.23
C ARG A 132 -24.72 -21.08 -10.64
N GLN A 133 -25.36 -21.90 -11.48
CA GLN A 133 -26.03 -23.12 -11.01
C GLN A 133 -25.04 -24.12 -10.42
N ILE A 134 -23.89 -24.34 -11.07
CA ILE A 134 -22.86 -25.26 -10.59
C ILE A 134 -22.35 -24.86 -9.20
N TRP A 135 -22.10 -23.58 -8.96
CA TRP A 135 -21.65 -23.10 -7.65
C TRP A 135 -22.73 -23.19 -6.57
N LEU A 136 -23.99 -22.88 -6.90
CA LEU A 136 -25.10 -23.04 -5.96
C LEU A 136 -25.33 -24.51 -5.59
N ASP A 137 -25.33 -25.41 -6.58
CA ASP A 137 -25.44 -26.86 -6.35
C ASP A 137 -24.32 -27.35 -5.41
N PHE A 138 -23.10 -26.86 -5.59
CA PHE A 138 -21.99 -27.18 -4.71
C PHE A 138 -22.21 -26.62 -3.29
N LEU A 139 -22.49 -25.34 -3.13
CA LEU A 139 -22.60 -24.74 -1.78
C LEU A 139 -23.83 -25.23 -0.99
N LEU A 140 -24.90 -25.63 -1.67
CA LEU A 140 -26.14 -26.14 -1.08
C LEU A 140 -26.15 -27.66 -0.87
N GLY A 141 -25.07 -28.37 -1.22
CA GLY A 141 -25.02 -29.82 -1.01
C GLY A 141 -25.66 -30.67 -2.11
N MET A 142 -26.22 -30.04 -3.16
CA MET A 142 -26.91 -30.74 -4.26
C MET A 142 -25.94 -31.44 -5.23
N ALA A 143 -24.68 -31.00 -5.30
CA ALA A 143 -23.61 -31.66 -6.04
C ALA A 143 -22.32 -31.76 -5.21
N GLY A 144 -21.66 -32.91 -5.19
CA GLY A 144 -20.32 -33.06 -4.60
C GLY A 144 -19.22 -32.44 -5.48
N ALA A 145 -18.04 -32.17 -4.90
CA ALA A 145 -16.94 -31.48 -5.57
C ALA A 145 -16.48 -32.15 -6.88
N SER A 146 -16.55 -33.48 -6.99
CA SER A 146 -16.21 -34.18 -8.24
C SER A 146 -17.17 -33.86 -9.40
N LEU A 147 -18.47 -33.78 -9.12
CA LEU A 147 -19.46 -33.39 -10.13
C LEU A 147 -19.32 -31.91 -10.50
N THR A 148 -19.08 -31.06 -9.50
CA THR A 148 -18.76 -29.63 -9.69
C THR A 148 -17.57 -29.44 -10.61
N HIS A 149 -16.47 -30.15 -10.35
CA HIS A 149 -15.26 -30.14 -11.18
C HIS A 149 -15.57 -30.54 -12.62
N ARG A 150 -16.27 -31.67 -12.83
CA ARG A 150 -16.63 -32.14 -14.16
C ARG A 150 -17.44 -31.10 -14.93
N ARG A 151 -18.46 -30.50 -14.32
CA ARG A 151 -19.32 -29.50 -14.97
C ARG A 151 -18.56 -28.22 -15.31
N ILE A 152 -17.68 -27.75 -14.42
CA ILE A 152 -16.81 -26.59 -14.72
C ILE A 152 -15.84 -26.92 -15.85
N MET A 153 -15.23 -28.10 -15.84
CA MET A 153 -14.31 -28.51 -16.91
C MET A 153 -15.04 -28.73 -18.24
N SER A 154 -16.29 -29.19 -18.26
CA SER A 154 -17.11 -29.22 -19.49
C SER A 154 -17.33 -27.81 -20.05
N LEU A 155 -17.70 -26.83 -19.22
CA LEU A 155 -17.81 -25.44 -19.67
C LEU A 155 -16.46 -24.90 -20.15
N TYR A 156 -15.39 -25.21 -19.42
CA TYR A 156 -14.04 -24.86 -19.82
C TYR A 156 -13.78 -25.45 -21.20
N GLU A 157 -13.85 -26.75 -21.43
CA GLU A 157 -13.61 -27.41 -22.73
C GLU A 157 -14.48 -26.89 -23.87
N ASN A 158 -15.76 -26.63 -23.61
CA ASN A 158 -16.75 -26.24 -24.61
C ASN A 158 -16.59 -24.80 -25.11
N TYR A 159 -16.18 -23.86 -24.25
CA TYR A 159 -16.06 -22.45 -24.60
C TYR A 159 -14.68 -22.16 -25.19
N PRO A 160 -14.56 -21.37 -26.27
CA PRO A 160 -13.27 -20.78 -26.65
C PRO A 160 -12.66 -20.04 -25.45
N ARG A 161 -11.31 -20.01 -25.35
CA ARG A 161 -10.65 -19.51 -24.12
C ARG A 161 -11.01 -18.06 -23.85
N GLU A 162 -11.03 -17.25 -24.90
CA GLU A 162 -11.34 -15.83 -24.88
C GLU A 162 -12.76 -15.62 -24.33
N ASN A 163 -13.76 -16.37 -24.82
CA ASN A 163 -15.13 -16.29 -24.34
C ASN A 163 -15.28 -16.79 -22.89
N PHE A 164 -14.56 -17.85 -22.49
CA PHE A 164 -14.56 -18.32 -21.10
C PHE A 164 -14.01 -17.26 -20.13
N TYR A 165 -12.95 -16.57 -20.53
CA TYR A 165 -12.32 -15.49 -19.76
C TYR A 165 -13.08 -14.16 -19.81
N ALA A 166 -13.95 -13.96 -20.81
CA ALA A 166 -14.82 -12.79 -20.92
C ALA A 166 -16.23 -13.02 -20.34
N ALA A 167 -16.60 -14.27 -20.01
CA ALA A 167 -17.92 -14.63 -19.50
C ALA A 167 -18.32 -13.80 -18.28
N MET A 168 -19.56 -13.31 -18.27
CA MET A 168 -20.11 -12.50 -17.19
C MET A 168 -20.57 -13.43 -16.06
N ASN A 169 -19.70 -13.61 -15.06
CA ASN A 169 -19.93 -14.50 -13.92
C ASN A 169 -20.86 -13.83 -12.91
N LEU A 170 -22.16 -14.02 -13.10
CA LEU A 170 -23.20 -13.58 -12.18
C LEU A 170 -23.50 -14.62 -11.09
N ILE A 171 -23.88 -14.13 -9.91
CA ILE A 171 -24.42 -14.96 -8.81
C ILE A 171 -25.90 -14.62 -8.52
N GLY A 172 -26.29 -13.37 -8.76
CA GLY A 172 -27.66 -12.87 -8.76
C GLY A 172 -27.98 -12.19 -10.09
N SER A 173 -29.27 -12.08 -10.41
CA SER A 173 -29.81 -11.25 -11.49
C SER A 173 -31.27 -10.90 -11.18
N HIS A 174 -31.85 -10.02 -12.00
CA HIS A 174 -33.24 -9.62 -11.86
C HIS A 174 -34.24 -10.72 -12.27
N ASP A 175 -33.77 -11.82 -12.85
CA ASP A 175 -34.60 -12.96 -13.27
C ASP A 175 -34.54 -14.15 -12.30
N ARG A 176 -33.76 -14.01 -11.21
CA ARG A 176 -33.51 -15.10 -10.25
C ARG A 176 -33.76 -14.64 -8.83
N ILE A 177 -34.21 -15.58 -7.99
CA ILE A 177 -34.28 -15.41 -6.52
C ILE A 177 -32.94 -14.84 -6.01
N ARG A 178 -33.00 -13.90 -5.06
CA ARG A 178 -31.83 -13.29 -4.43
C ARG A 178 -30.91 -14.37 -3.87
N VAL A 179 -29.62 -14.26 -4.13
CA VAL A 179 -28.65 -15.31 -3.79
C VAL A 179 -28.61 -15.59 -2.29
N LEU A 180 -28.76 -14.56 -1.44
CA LEU A 180 -28.76 -14.72 0.01
C LEU A 180 -29.96 -15.57 0.48
N THR A 181 -31.15 -15.37 -0.10
CA THR A 181 -32.36 -16.16 0.19
C THR A 181 -32.14 -17.64 -0.14
N LEU A 182 -31.51 -17.95 -1.28
CA LEU A 182 -31.18 -19.34 -1.64
C LEU A 182 -30.14 -19.96 -0.70
N LEU A 183 -29.07 -19.23 -0.38
CA LEU A 183 -27.98 -19.72 0.48
C LEU A 183 -28.43 -19.94 1.93
N GLY A 184 -29.51 -19.29 2.35
CA GLY A 184 -30.18 -19.50 3.63
C GLY A 184 -31.19 -20.66 3.64
N GLU A 185 -31.33 -21.39 2.54
CA GLU A 185 -32.26 -22.53 2.40
C GLU A 185 -33.72 -22.13 2.69
N ALA A 186 -34.14 -20.98 2.14
CA ALA A 186 -35.53 -20.55 2.20
C ALA A 186 -36.48 -21.60 1.58
N PRO A 187 -37.74 -21.70 2.04
CA PRO A 187 -38.73 -22.61 1.47
C PRO A 187 -38.84 -22.47 -0.06
N PRO A 188 -39.17 -23.56 -0.79
CA PRO A 188 -39.42 -23.48 -2.22
C PRO A 188 -40.49 -22.43 -2.53
N GLU A 189 -40.26 -21.62 -3.57
CA GLU A 189 -41.15 -20.52 -3.94
C GLU A 189 -42.59 -20.99 -4.18
N ASP A 190 -42.78 -22.15 -4.82
CA ASP A 190 -44.09 -22.76 -5.11
C ASP A 190 -44.86 -23.20 -3.85
N SER A 191 -44.21 -23.18 -2.68
CA SER A 191 -44.85 -23.51 -1.40
C SER A 191 -45.42 -22.31 -0.65
N LEU A 192 -45.24 -21.09 -1.18
CA LEU A 192 -45.64 -19.84 -0.54
C LEU A 192 -46.64 -19.07 -1.41
N SER A 193 -47.60 -18.41 -0.76
CA SER A 193 -48.43 -17.39 -1.41
C SER A 193 -47.63 -16.12 -1.72
N GLU A 194 -48.13 -15.28 -2.62
CA GLU A 194 -47.49 -13.99 -2.96
C GLU A 194 -47.28 -13.10 -1.72
N GLN A 195 -48.24 -13.07 -0.79
CA GLN A 195 -48.09 -12.33 0.46
C GLN A 195 -46.96 -12.91 1.33
N GLU A 196 -46.87 -14.24 1.43
CA GLU A 196 -45.79 -14.90 2.17
C GLU A 196 -44.43 -14.65 1.53
N LYS A 197 -44.33 -14.63 0.20
CA LYS A 197 -43.08 -14.31 -0.53
C LYS A 197 -42.62 -12.88 -0.25
N GLU A 198 -43.55 -11.92 -0.24
CA GLU A 198 -43.26 -10.51 0.03
C GLU A 198 -42.71 -10.28 1.44
N GLU A 199 -43.37 -10.90 2.42
CA GLU A 199 -43.09 -10.72 3.85
C GLU A 199 -41.93 -11.61 4.34
N TYR A 200 -41.56 -12.66 3.61
CA TYR A 200 -40.56 -13.63 4.04
C TYR A 200 -39.19 -12.98 4.30
N ARG A 201 -38.63 -13.24 5.47
CA ARG A 201 -37.24 -12.93 5.81
C ARG A 201 -36.58 -14.14 6.45
N LEU A 202 -35.29 -14.34 6.17
CA LEU A 202 -34.54 -15.47 6.71
C LEU A 202 -34.49 -15.41 8.24
N PRO A 203 -34.77 -16.52 8.94
CA PRO A 203 -34.52 -16.61 10.37
C PRO A 203 -33.04 -16.32 10.71
N PRO A 204 -32.71 -15.76 11.88
CA PRO A 204 -31.35 -15.30 12.19
C PRO A 204 -30.23 -16.33 11.93
N LYS A 205 -30.45 -17.60 12.32
CA LYS A 205 -29.48 -18.69 12.08
C LYS A 205 -29.31 -19.03 10.59
N ALA A 206 -30.41 -19.00 9.83
CA ALA A 206 -30.39 -19.25 8.40
C ALA A 206 -29.68 -18.09 7.67
N ARG A 207 -29.92 -16.85 8.10
CA ARG A 207 -29.22 -15.67 7.59
C ARG A 207 -27.72 -15.71 7.88
N GLU A 208 -27.31 -16.09 9.09
CA GLU A 208 -25.88 -16.24 9.42
C GLU A 208 -25.19 -17.27 8.52
N LEU A 209 -25.82 -18.42 8.31
CA LEU A 209 -25.32 -19.44 7.39
C LEU A 209 -25.26 -18.92 5.95
N ALA A 210 -26.30 -18.21 5.50
CA ALA A 210 -26.38 -17.61 4.17
C ALA A 210 -25.23 -16.62 3.93
N VAL A 211 -24.97 -15.74 4.89
CA VAL A 211 -23.87 -14.75 4.82
C VAL A 211 -22.52 -15.47 4.74
N ARG A 212 -22.27 -16.50 5.54
CA ARG A 212 -21.03 -17.28 5.48
C ARG A 212 -20.83 -17.96 4.13
N ARG A 213 -21.88 -18.56 3.56
CA ARG A 213 -21.84 -19.16 2.22
C ARG A 213 -21.65 -18.11 1.13
N LEU A 214 -22.30 -16.95 1.25
CA LEU A 214 -22.18 -15.86 0.29
C LEU A 214 -20.75 -15.32 0.27
N LYS A 215 -20.12 -15.17 1.44
CA LYS A 215 -18.71 -14.80 1.55
C LYS A 215 -17.77 -15.75 0.80
N LEU A 216 -18.00 -17.06 0.87
CA LEU A 216 -17.26 -18.04 0.05
C LEU A 216 -17.52 -17.85 -1.44
N LEU A 217 -18.79 -17.73 -1.82
CA LEU A 217 -19.21 -17.57 -3.22
C LEU A 217 -18.62 -16.30 -3.85
N VAL A 218 -18.57 -15.20 -3.12
CA VAL A 218 -17.96 -13.94 -3.57
C VAL A 218 -16.46 -14.10 -3.81
N LEU A 219 -15.76 -14.81 -2.93
CA LEU A 219 -14.33 -15.07 -3.16
C LEU A 219 -14.10 -15.98 -4.35
N MET A 220 -14.92 -17.01 -4.52
CA MET A 220 -14.90 -17.84 -5.73
C MET A 220 -15.11 -16.96 -6.95
N GLN A 221 -16.16 -16.13 -6.97
CA GLN A 221 -16.49 -15.23 -8.07
C GLN A 221 -15.34 -14.27 -8.43
N MET A 222 -14.71 -13.64 -7.43
CA MET A 222 -13.65 -12.65 -7.65
C MET A 222 -12.31 -13.26 -8.08
N THR A 223 -12.07 -14.54 -7.77
CA THR A 223 -10.80 -15.22 -8.07
C THR A 223 -10.88 -16.17 -9.29
N PHE A 224 -12.09 -16.46 -9.79
CA PHE A 224 -12.32 -17.29 -10.97
C PHE A 224 -12.06 -16.52 -12.30
N PRO A 225 -11.74 -17.22 -13.42
CA PRO A 225 -11.67 -16.59 -14.75
C PRO A 225 -13.04 -16.06 -15.19
N GLY A 226 -13.08 -15.00 -16.00
CA GLY A 226 -14.34 -14.31 -16.32
C GLY A 226 -14.47 -12.98 -15.61
N VAL A 227 -15.52 -12.23 -15.95
CA VAL A 227 -15.84 -10.92 -15.38
C VAL A 227 -16.84 -11.10 -14.23
N PRO A 228 -16.46 -10.85 -12.96
CA PRO A 228 -17.39 -10.94 -11.85
C PRO A 228 -18.48 -9.86 -11.98
N CYS A 229 -19.76 -10.26 -11.92
CA CYS A 229 -20.90 -9.34 -11.92
C CYS A 229 -21.64 -9.38 -10.59
N ILE A 230 -21.75 -8.21 -9.94
CA ILE A 230 -22.51 -8.02 -8.70
C ILE A 230 -23.89 -7.50 -9.07
N TYR A 231 -24.94 -8.18 -8.61
CA TYR A 231 -26.30 -7.66 -8.68
C TYR A 231 -26.56 -6.75 -7.48
N TYR A 232 -27.01 -5.52 -7.74
CA TYR A 232 -27.07 -4.47 -6.71
C TYR A 232 -27.83 -4.95 -5.47
N GLY A 233 -27.27 -4.69 -4.29
CA GLY A 233 -27.86 -5.03 -3.02
C GLY A 233 -27.53 -6.45 -2.52
N ASP A 234 -26.94 -7.32 -3.34
CA ASP A 234 -26.37 -8.58 -2.85
C ASP A 234 -25.19 -8.31 -1.90
N GLU A 235 -24.41 -7.26 -2.17
CA GLU A 235 -23.34 -6.74 -1.30
C GLU A 235 -23.86 -6.04 -0.04
N ALA A 236 -25.11 -5.61 -0.06
CA ALA A 236 -25.79 -5.00 1.09
C ALA A 236 -26.61 -6.01 1.91
N GLY A 237 -26.69 -7.27 1.46
CA GLY A 237 -27.37 -8.36 2.15
C GLY A 237 -28.90 -8.37 1.95
N LEU A 238 -29.38 -7.91 0.79
CA LEU A 238 -30.80 -7.99 0.41
C LEU A 238 -31.29 -9.44 0.24
N GLU A 239 -32.57 -9.64 0.56
CA GLU A 239 -33.31 -10.89 0.44
C GLU A 239 -34.51 -10.69 -0.48
N GLY A 240 -35.02 -11.78 -1.06
CA GLY A 240 -36.24 -11.76 -1.88
C GLY A 240 -36.36 -12.98 -2.78
N TYR A 241 -37.60 -13.43 -3.01
CA TYR A 241 -37.95 -14.45 -4.00
C TYR A 241 -37.77 -13.95 -5.43
N SER A 242 -38.35 -14.62 -6.43
CA SER A 242 -38.23 -14.19 -7.82
C SER A 242 -38.99 -12.87 -8.06
N ASP A 243 -39.06 -12.43 -9.32
CA ASP A 243 -39.75 -11.20 -9.69
C ASP A 243 -41.19 -11.15 -9.12
N PRO A 244 -41.62 -10.04 -8.50
CA PRO A 244 -40.94 -8.74 -8.39
C PRO A 244 -40.06 -8.56 -7.14
N TYR A 245 -40.01 -9.54 -6.23
CA TYR A 245 -39.43 -9.39 -4.90
C TYR A 245 -37.90 -9.24 -4.90
N ASN A 246 -37.21 -9.79 -5.90
CA ASN A 246 -35.78 -9.58 -6.10
C ASN A 246 -35.41 -8.18 -6.64
N ARG A 247 -36.39 -7.34 -7.03
CA ARG A 247 -36.15 -5.99 -7.60
C ARG A 247 -36.32 -4.85 -6.58
N GLY A 248 -36.34 -5.16 -5.29
CA GLY A 248 -36.38 -4.15 -4.22
C GLY A 248 -35.28 -3.10 -4.32
N THR A 249 -35.53 -1.89 -3.81
CA THR A 249 -34.58 -0.76 -3.85
C THR A 249 -33.33 -1.02 -3.01
N TYR A 250 -32.19 -0.44 -3.41
CA TYR A 250 -30.96 -0.51 -2.62
C TYR A 250 -31.13 0.11 -1.21
N PRO A 251 -30.63 -0.53 -0.13
CA PRO A 251 -30.91 -0.13 1.24
C PRO A 251 -29.90 0.92 1.76
N TRP A 252 -29.88 2.10 1.14
CA TRP A 252 -28.93 3.18 1.49
C TRP A 252 -28.90 3.49 3.00
N GLY A 253 -27.70 3.46 3.59
CA GLY A 253 -27.48 3.71 5.02
C GLY A 253 -27.86 2.55 5.95
N ARG A 254 -28.41 1.47 5.41
CA ARG A 254 -28.78 0.23 6.12
C ARG A 254 -28.10 -1.00 5.53
N GLU A 255 -26.98 -0.80 4.83
CA GLU A 255 -26.22 -1.89 4.23
C GLU A 255 -25.59 -2.77 5.32
N ASP A 256 -25.50 -4.08 5.05
CA ASP A 256 -24.64 -4.96 5.82
C ASP A 256 -23.17 -4.57 5.64
N ARG A 257 -22.60 -3.86 6.63
CA ARG A 257 -21.25 -3.29 6.55
C ARG A 257 -20.15 -4.36 6.49
N ASP A 258 -20.37 -5.50 7.14
CA ASP A 258 -19.42 -6.61 7.12
C ASP A 258 -19.39 -7.26 5.73
N LEU A 259 -20.55 -7.51 5.14
CA LEU A 259 -20.64 -8.03 3.78
C LEU A 259 -20.08 -7.05 2.74
N LEU A 260 -20.43 -5.77 2.84
CA LEU A 260 -19.91 -4.73 1.95
C LEU A 260 -18.37 -4.64 2.06
N GLY A 261 -17.83 -4.72 3.29
CA GLY A 261 -16.39 -4.80 3.53
C GLY A 261 -15.75 -6.04 2.87
N TRP A 262 -16.43 -7.18 2.92
CA TRP A 262 -16.00 -8.42 2.28
C TRP A 262 -15.91 -8.30 0.76
N TYR A 263 -16.95 -7.77 0.11
CA TYR A 263 -16.95 -7.52 -1.34
C TYR A 263 -15.82 -6.58 -1.76
N ARG A 264 -15.64 -5.46 -1.04
CA ARG A 264 -14.54 -4.51 -1.30
C ARG A 264 -13.18 -5.19 -1.19
N ARG A 265 -12.99 -6.03 -0.17
CA ARG A 265 -11.73 -6.76 0.05
C ARG A 265 -11.47 -7.78 -1.07
N ALA A 266 -12.47 -8.56 -1.47
CA ALA A 266 -12.34 -9.54 -2.55
C ALA A 266 -12.10 -8.88 -3.92
N ALA A 267 -12.75 -7.75 -4.20
CA ALA A 267 -12.52 -6.97 -5.42
C ALA A 267 -11.09 -6.39 -5.47
N LYS A 268 -10.61 -5.83 -4.34
CA LYS A 268 -9.22 -5.35 -4.22
C LYS A 268 -8.20 -6.46 -4.44
N LEU A 269 -8.44 -7.65 -3.89
CA LEU A 269 -7.58 -8.82 -4.14
C LEU A 269 -7.47 -9.12 -5.65
N ARG A 270 -8.58 -9.09 -6.39
CA ARG A 270 -8.53 -9.31 -7.85
C ARG A 270 -7.75 -8.22 -8.58
N GLN A 271 -7.91 -6.96 -8.18
CA GLN A 271 -7.22 -5.82 -8.80
C GLN A 271 -5.71 -5.84 -8.53
N GLU A 272 -5.30 -6.27 -7.34
CA GLU A 272 -3.90 -6.28 -6.91
C GLU A 272 -3.06 -7.38 -7.60
N TYR A 273 -3.67 -8.53 -7.91
CA TYR A 273 -2.96 -9.69 -8.44
C TYR A 273 -3.40 -10.00 -9.88
N GLU A 274 -2.59 -9.55 -10.84
CA GLU A 274 -2.80 -9.74 -12.28
C GLU A 274 -3.11 -11.20 -12.67
N VAL A 275 -2.51 -12.16 -11.95
CA VAL A 275 -2.74 -13.60 -12.17
C VAL A 275 -4.21 -14.01 -11.99
N LEU A 276 -4.99 -13.30 -11.17
CA LEU A 276 -6.44 -13.54 -11.01
C LEU A 276 -7.25 -13.02 -12.20
N ILE A 277 -6.69 -12.12 -13.01
CA ILE A 277 -7.33 -11.57 -14.20
C ILE A 277 -6.93 -12.40 -15.41
N HIS A 278 -5.63 -12.49 -15.70
CA HIS A 278 -5.09 -13.06 -16.95
C HIS A 278 -4.48 -14.46 -16.80
N GLY A 279 -4.28 -14.95 -15.57
CA GLY A 279 -3.57 -16.22 -15.35
C GLY A 279 -4.32 -17.44 -15.90
N ASN A 280 -3.57 -18.44 -16.32
CA ASN A 280 -4.04 -19.77 -16.72
C ASN A 280 -4.87 -20.41 -15.60
N PHE A 281 -5.82 -21.26 -15.96
CA PHE A 281 -6.77 -21.86 -15.02
C PHE A 281 -6.64 -23.37 -14.97
N HIS A 282 -6.51 -23.91 -13.75
CA HIS A 282 -6.54 -25.35 -13.49
C HIS A 282 -7.44 -25.61 -12.28
N SER A 283 -8.41 -26.52 -12.39
CA SER A 283 -9.26 -26.88 -11.24
C SER A 283 -9.02 -28.31 -10.77
N PHE A 284 -9.36 -28.58 -9.51
CA PHE A 284 -9.26 -29.89 -8.87
C PHE A 284 -10.29 -30.02 -7.74
N HIS A 285 -10.42 -31.23 -7.21
CA HIS A 285 -11.30 -31.51 -6.07
C HIS A 285 -10.66 -32.55 -5.14
N ASP A 286 -11.09 -32.56 -3.88
CA ASP A 286 -10.71 -33.57 -2.89
C ASP A 286 -11.93 -33.96 -2.04
N GLY A 287 -12.32 -35.23 -2.11
CA GLY A 287 -13.60 -35.71 -1.58
C GLY A 287 -14.81 -34.96 -2.16
N ASP A 288 -15.87 -34.86 -1.35
CA ASP A 288 -17.13 -34.22 -1.76
C ASP A 288 -17.23 -32.73 -1.40
N ASP A 289 -16.44 -32.26 -0.44
CA ASP A 289 -16.59 -30.95 0.19
C ASP A 289 -15.48 -29.94 -0.14
N ILE A 290 -14.38 -30.40 -0.76
CA ILE A 290 -13.27 -29.53 -1.15
C ILE A 290 -13.26 -29.34 -2.66
N TYR A 291 -13.42 -28.09 -3.06
CA TYR A 291 -13.18 -27.64 -4.43
C TYR A 291 -12.02 -26.65 -4.44
N GLY A 292 -11.12 -26.77 -5.41
CA GLY A 292 -9.97 -25.90 -5.54
C GLY A 292 -9.64 -25.56 -6.97
N PHE A 293 -8.98 -24.42 -7.16
CA PHE A 293 -8.44 -24.05 -8.45
C PHE A 293 -7.20 -23.18 -8.32
N ARG A 294 -6.36 -23.24 -9.35
CA ARG A 294 -5.12 -22.51 -9.50
C ARG A 294 -5.25 -21.49 -10.62
N ARG A 295 -4.72 -20.29 -10.37
CA ARG A 295 -4.46 -19.23 -11.34
C ARG A 295 -2.96 -19.02 -11.43
N GLU A 296 -2.36 -19.13 -12.61
CA GLU A 296 -0.90 -19.00 -12.74
C GLU A 296 -0.44 -18.29 -14.02
N ASN A 297 0.72 -17.64 -13.93
CA ASN A 297 1.49 -17.14 -15.06
C ASN A 297 2.98 -17.51 -14.84
N ASP A 298 3.90 -16.92 -15.61
CA ASP A 298 5.33 -17.23 -15.51
C ASP A 298 5.97 -16.77 -14.19
N ARG A 299 5.38 -15.78 -13.50
CA ARG A 299 5.94 -15.14 -12.30
C ARG A 299 5.31 -15.62 -11.01
N GLU A 300 4.01 -15.88 -11.03
CA GLU A 300 3.17 -16.02 -9.84
C GLU A 300 2.10 -17.10 -10.02
N GLU A 301 1.64 -17.63 -8.90
CA GLU A 301 0.57 -18.60 -8.79
C GLU A 301 -0.31 -18.27 -7.57
N ILE A 302 -1.63 -18.34 -7.73
CA ILE A 302 -2.60 -18.32 -6.63
C ILE A 302 -3.45 -19.58 -6.69
N THR A 303 -3.46 -20.34 -5.61
CA THR A 303 -4.34 -21.50 -5.41
C THR A 303 -5.44 -21.14 -4.41
N VAL A 304 -6.71 -21.22 -4.85
CA VAL A 304 -7.89 -21.02 -4.03
C VAL A 304 -8.45 -22.37 -3.60
N LEU A 305 -8.66 -22.54 -2.30
CA LEU A 305 -9.22 -23.74 -1.70
C LEU A 305 -10.49 -23.41 -0.94
N ILE A 306 -11.58 -24.13 -1.20
CA ILE A 306 -12.87 -23.90 -0.56
C ILE A 306 -13.31 -25.16 0.18
N ASN A 307 -13.66 -25.03 1.46
CA ASN A 307 -14.38 -26.04 2.22
C ASN A 307 -15.84 -25.60 2.40
N ARG A 308 -16.76 -26.27 1.71
CA ARG A 308 -18.21 -25.99 1.85
C ARG A 308 -18.84 -26.62 3.10
N ASN A 309 -18.15 -27.54 3.78
CA ASN A 309 -18.73 -28.27 4.90
C ASN A 309 -19.04 -27.30 6.06
N CYS A 310 -20.23 -27.40 6.65
CA CYS A 310 -20.68 -26.47 7.70
C CYS A 310 -20.25 -26.85 9.11
N ARG A 311 -19.68 -28.04 9.31
CA ARG A 311 -19.36 -28.59 10.65
C ARG A 311 -17.91 -29.06 10.78
N GLU A 312 -17.35 -29.65 9.75
CA GLU A 312 -16.07 -30.34 9.79
C GLU A 312 -14.93 -29.52 9.19
N THR A 313 -13.81 -29.48 9.90
CA THR A 313 -12.54 -29.07 9.31
C THR A 313 -12.11 -30.17 8.35
N LYS A 314 -11.89 -29.82 7.09
CA LYS A 314 -11.39 -30.72 6.07
C LYS A 314 -9.88 -30.55 5.92
N GLN A 315 -9.26 -31.56 5.34
CA GLN A 315 -7.82 -31.64 5.11
C GLN A 315 -7.63 -31.91 3.62
N VAL A 316 -6.83 -31.08 2.95
CA VAL A 316 -6.56 -31.23 1.51
C VAL A 316 -5.08 -31.39 1.28
N LYS A 317 -4.72 -32.41 0.49
CA LYS A 317 -3.36 -32.55 0.00
C LYS A 317 -3.20 -31.72 -1.26
N ILE A 318 -2.33 -30.72 -1.22
CA ILE A 318 -2.05 -29.89 -2.40
C ILE A 318 -0.95 -30.59 -3.20
N ALA A 319 -1.35 -31.26 -4.28
CA ALA A 319 -0.40 -31.82 -5.24
C ALA A 319 0.28 -30.66 -6.01
N TYR A 320 1.46 -30.24 -5.55
CA TYR A 320 2.36 -29.40 -6.35
C TYR A 320 3.17 -30.29 -7.28
N PRO A 321 3.00 -30.15 -8.61
CA PRO A 321 4.19 -29.84 -9.39
C PRO A 321 3.91 -28.88 -10.56
N PRO A 322 4.99 -28.41 -11.24
CA PRO A 322 5.18 -28.85 -12.63
C PRO A 322 6.56 -29.47 -12.89
N ALA A 323 6.57 -30.43 -13.81
CA ALA A 323 7.67 -31.20 -14.41
C ALA A 323 9.11 -31.02 -13.86
N GLY A 324 9.63 -32.07 -13.21
CA GLY A 324 11.07 -32.38 -13.25
C GLY A 324 11.95 -31.97 -12.07
N LYS A 325 11.40 -31.55 -10.92
CA LYS A 325 12.19 -31.37 -9.68
C LYS A 325 11.51 -32.02 -8.48
N GLU A 326 12.34 -32.54 -7.56
CA GLU A 326 11.91 -33.25 -6.36
C GLU A 326 11.05 -32.36 -5.41
N PRO A 327 10.17 -32.99 -4.61
CA PRO A 327 9.27 -32.26 -3.71
C PRO A 327 10.03 -31.75 -2.48
N GLU A 328 10.41 -30.47 -2.50
CA GLU A 328 10.85 -29.74 -1.30
C GLU A 328 9.68 -28.98 -0.65
N SER A 329 9.74 -28.75 0.67
CA SER A 329 8.76 -27.90 1.35
C SER A 329 8.77 -26.48 0.77
N ARG A 330 7.58 -25.88 0.64
CA ARG A 330 7.43 -24.54 0.05
C ARG A 330 6.70 -23.63 1.02
N LYS A 331 7.29 -22.47 1.30
CA LYS A 331 6.59 -21.38 1.99
C LYS A 331 5.63 -20.72 1.01
N VAL A 332 4.37 -20.62 1.41
CA VAL A 332 3.31 -19.91 0.70
C VAL A 332 2.65 -18.89 1.62
N LEU A 333 2.01 -17.90 1.04
CA LEU A 333 1.30 -16.86 1.78
C LEU A 333 -0.21 -17.06 1.61
N ASP A 334 -0.96 -17.18 2.70
CA ASP A 334 -2.42 -17.12 2.65
C ASP A 334 -2.85 -15.66 2.55
N LEU A 335 -3.07 -15.17 1.33
CA LEU A 335 -3.42 -13.78 1.06
C LEU A 335 -4.69 -13.34 1.80
N TRP A 336 -5.59 -14.27 2.08
CA TRP A 336 -6.83 -13.95 2.78
C TRP A 336 -6.63 -13.83 4.30
N ALA A 337 -5.70 -14.58 4.87
CA ALA A 337 -5.41 -14.56 6.30
C ALA A 337 -4.23 -13.64 6.68
N GLY A 338 -3.34 -13.30 5.75
CA GLY A 338 -2.14 -12.52 6.03
C GLY A 338 -1.03 -13.34 6.67
N THR A 339 -1.03 -14.67 6.49
CA THR A 339 -0.13 -15.59 7.22
C THR A 339 0.70 -16.46 6.29
N GLU A 340 1.97 -16.66 6.65
CA GLU A 340 2.82 -17.66 5.98
C GLU A 340 2.44 -19.08 6.43
N LEU A 341 2.44 -20.00 5.47
CA LEU A 341 2.23 -21.43 5.68
C LEU A 341 3.39 -22.17 5.04
N GLU A 342 3.88 -23.21 5.70
CA GLU A 342 4.79 -24.16 5.08
C GLU A 342 3.98 -25.32 4.52
N ILE A 343 4.02 -25.49 3.19
CA ILE A 343 3.43 -26.64 2.53
C ILE A 343 4.51 -27.70 2.43
N ILE A 344 4.35 -28.72 3.26
CA ILE A 344 5.22 -29.89 3.27
C ILE A 344 4.59 -30.95 2.37
N PRO A 345 5.35 -31.57 1.45
CA PRO A 345 4.86 -32.69 0.66
C PRO A 345 4.21 -33.74 1.56
N ASP A 346 3.04 -34.25 1.14
CA ASP A 346 2.22 -35.21 1.88
C ASP A 346 1.54 -34.73 3.18
N GLU A 347 1.85 -33.52 3.67
CA GLU A 347 1.12 -32.91 4.79
C GLU A 347 -0.12 -32.15 4.30
N PRO A 348 -1.31 -32.46 4.83
CA PRO A 348 -2.53 -31.80 4.38
C PRO A 348 -2.69 -30.39 4.98
N VAL A 349 -3.19 -29.46 4.16
CA VAL A 349 -3.61 -28.14 4.62
C VAL A 349 -4.99 -28.24 5.24
N LYS A 350 -5.14 -27.69 6.46
CA LYS A 350 -6.43 -27.66 7.19
C LYS A 350 -7.30 -26.51 6.70
N LEU A 351 -8.57 -26.81 6.44
CA LEU A 351 -9.61 -25.88 6.03
C LEU A 351 -10.78 -25.96 7.02
N PRO A 352 -10.97 -24.96 7.90
CA PRO A 352 -12.11 -24.90 8.80
C PRO A 352 -13.47 -24.98 8.09
N PRO A 353 -14.58 -25.24 8.81
CA PRO A 353 -15.91 -25.26 8.19
C PRO A 353 -16.29 -23.92 7.55
N LEU A 354 -16.88 -23.96 6.36
CA LEU A 354 -17.24 -22.79 5.55
C LEU A 354 -16.09 -21.78 5.45
N SER A 355 -14.93 -22.25 5.01
CA SER A 355 -13.72 -21.44 4.92
C SER A 355 -13.05 -21.53 3.56
N VAL A 356 -12.13 -20.59 3.34
CA VAL A 356 -11.35 -20.45 2.13
C VAL A 356 -9.88 -20.19 2.51
N LYS A 357 -8.97 -20.68 1.69
CA LYS A 357 -7.56 -20.27 1.69
C LYS A 357 -7.18 -19.77 0.31
N VAL A 358 -6.48 -18.64 0.26
CA VAL A 358 -5.98 -18.05 -1.00
C VAL A 358 -4.46 -18.09 -0.96
N LEU A 359 -3.89 -19.19 -1.42
CA LEU A 359 -2.47 -19.49 -1.27
C LEU A 359 -1.69 -18.90 -2.44
N TYR A 360 -0.85 -17.92 -2.15
CA TYR A 360 0.01 -17.25 -3.11
C TYR A 360 1.43 -17.80 -3.09
N PHE A 361 1.96 -18.01 -4.30
CA PHE A 361 3.31 -18.46 -4.56
C PHE A 361 3.97 -17.60 -5.63
N ARG A 362 5.21 -17.17 -5.36
CA ARG A 362 6.05 -16.45 -6.33
C ARG A 362 7.07 -17.43 -6.91
N LYS A 363 7.07 -17.58 -8.24
CA LYS A 363 7.97 -18.48 -8.99
C LYS A 363 9.40 -17.93 -9.07
N GLU A 364 9.57 -16.61 -9.27
CA GLU A 364 10.87 -15.95 -9.23
C GLU A 364 11.16 -15.30 -7.87
N GLN A 365 11.58 -16.08 -6.87
CA GLN A 365 11.92 -15.54 -5.54
C GLN A 365 13.27 -14.81 -5.49
N ALA A 366 14.17 -15.01 -6.45
CA ALA A 366 15.56 -14.54 -6.32
C ALA A 366 15.75 -13.02 -6.48
N LYS A 367 14.88 -12.34 -7.25
CA LYS A 367 15.02 -10.91 -7.55
C LYS A 367 14.34 -9.98 -6.55
N VAL A 368 13.43 -10.51 -5.73
CA VAL A 368 12.61 -9.75 -4.78
C VAL A 368 12.87 -10.26 -3.37
N LYS A 369 14.09 -10.06 -2.89
CA LYS A 369 14.45 -10.31 -1.50
C LYS A 369 14.96 -9.02 -0.91
N ASN A 370 14.40 -8.63 0.23
CA ASN A 370 15.04 -7.67 1.12
C ASN A 370 16.40 -8.22 1.60
N LEU A 371 17.33 -7.34 1.92
CA LEU A 371 18.62 -7.75 2.45
C LEU A 371 18.45 -8.44 3.84
N PRO A 372 19.10 -9.60 4.07
CA PRO A 372 19.00 -10.29 5.34
C PRO A 372 19.64 -9.48 6.46
N LEU A 373 18.98 -9.44 7.63
CA LEU A 373 19.49 -8.75 8.81
C LEU A 373 20.38 -9.69 9.64
N PRO A 374 21.67 -9.36 9.87
CA PRO A 374 22.51 -10.14 10.79
C PRO A 374 22.06 -9.93 12.24
N LYS A 375 22.37 -10.88 13.13
CA LYS A 375 22.10 -10.71 14.57
C LYS A 375 22.99 -9.59 15.12
N ALA A 376 22.41 -8.50 15.59
CA ALA A 376 23.13 -7.29 15.99
C ALA A 376 22.39 -6.49 17.07
N ALA A 377 23.08 -5.53 17.68
CA ALA A 377 22.51 -4.55 18.59
C ALA A 377 22.85 -3.13 18.11
N GLY A 378 21.98 -2.17 18.43
CA GLY A 378 22.14 -0.80 18.03
C GLY A 378 21.57 0.21 19.01
N VAL A 379 21.96 1.46 18.80
CA VAL A 379 21.49 2.60 19.59
C VAL A 379 20.71 3.57 18.71
N LEU A 380 19.53 3.97 19.17
CA LEU A 380 18.78 5.07 18.58
C LEU A 380 19.23 6.38 19.23
N LEU A 381 19.81 7.27 18.41
CA LEU A 381 20.18 8.62 18.82
C LEU A 381 20.13 9.56 17.61
N PRO A 382 19.24 10.56 17.58
CA PRO A 382 19.28 11.60 16.56
C PRO A 382 20.60 12.37 16.61
N VAL A 383 21.15 12.77 15.47
CA VAL A 383 22.41 13.55 15.42
C VAL A 383 22.29 14.84 16.25
N THR A 384 21.13 15.51 16.22
CA THR A 384 20.87 16.75 16.97
C THR A 384 20.99 16.58 18.48
N ALA A 385 20.77 15.36 19.00
CA ALA A 385 20.84 15.02 20.41
C ALA A 385 22.27 14.77 20.90
N LEU A 386 23.27 14.76 20.02
CA LEU A 386 24.67 14.79 20.44
C LEU A 386 24.99 16.13 21.11
N SER A 387 25.87 16.12 22.11
CA SER A 387 26.45 17.36 22.63
C SER A 387 27.51 17.88 21.66
N GLY A 388 27.27 19.04 21.05
CA GLY A 388 28.20 19.75 20.19
C GLY A 388 28.62 21.10 20.77
N SER A 389 29.78 21.61 20.35
CA SER A 389 30.31 22.89 20.83
C SER A 389 29.50 24.11 20.42
N PHE A 390 28.57 23.95 19.47
CA PHE A 390 27.75 25.03 18.93
C PHE A 390 26.25 24.83 19.20
N GLY A 391 25.90 24.28 20.36
CA GLY A 391 24.52 24.22 20.90
C GLY A 391 23.63 23.14 20.30
N ILE A 392 24.09 22.45 19.27
CA ILE A 392 23.42 21.31 18.64
C ILE A 392 24.46 20.23 18.33
N GLY A 393 24.05 18.97 18.34
CA GLY A 393 24.85 17.91 17.77
C GLY A 393 25.03 18.09 16.26
N ASP A 394 26.25 17.87 15.77
CA ASP A 394 26.64 18.08 14.38
C ASP A 394 27.47 16.89 13.84
N LEU A 395 27.90 17.01 12.58
CA LEU A 395 28.66 15.98 11.87
C LEU A 395 30.17 15.99 12.20
N GLY A 396 30.56 16.73 13.25
CA GLY A 396 31.94 16.91 13.68
C GLY A 396 32.37 15.88 14.73
N LYS A 397 33.37 16.24 15.54
CA LYS A 397 34.04 15.35 16.52
C LYS A 397 33.09 14.58 17.44
N GLY A 398 31.96 15.18 17.80
CA GLY A 398 30.94 14.53 18.63
C GLY A 398 30.36 13.26 17.98
N ALA A 399 30.06 13.31 16.68
CA ALA A 399 29.55 12.15 15.95
C ALA A 399 30.61 11.04 15.81
N TYR A 400 31.87 11.39 15.51
CA TYR A 400 32.97 10.42 15.45
C TYR A 400 33.21 9.75 16.80
N ARG A 401 33.20 10.53 17.90
CA ARG A 401 33.30 9.99 19.26
C ARG A 401 32.14 9.05 19.60
N PHE A 402 30.94 9.33 19.09
CA PHE A 402 29.79 8.45 19.28
C PHE A 402 29.95 7.13 18.52
N VAL A 403 30.47 7.17 17.28
CA VAL A 403 30.84 5.96 16.53
C VAL A 403 31.86 5.13 17.30
N ASP A 404 32.89 5.76 17.87
CA ASP A 404 33.91 5.07 18.68
C ASP A 404 33.30 4.42 19.93
N PHE A 405 32.36 5.12 20.58
CA PHE A 405 31.59 4.57 21.70
C PHE A 405 30.82 3.31 21.28
N LEU A 406 30.07 3.36 20.16
CA LEU A 406 29.32 2.22 19.65
C LEU A 406 30.23 1.02 19.36
N ALA A 407 31.33 1.26 18.66
CA ALA A 407 32.32 0.23 18.35
C ALA A 407 32.95 -0.36 19.63
N GLY A 408 33.32 0.50 20.59
CA GLY A 408 33.87 0.10 21.89
C GLY A 408 32.91 -0.77 22.71
N ALA A 409 31.62 -0.43 22.67
CA ALA A 409 30.50 -1.10 23.33
C ALA A 409 29.96 -2.33 22.56
N GLY A 410 30.60 -2.73 21.45
CA GLY A 410 30.19 -3.89 20.65
C GLY A 410 28.87 -3.71 19.88
N GLN A 411 28.35 -2.49 19.81
CA GLN A 411 27.17 -2.16 19.01
C GLN A 411 27.55 -2.13 17.54
N LYS A 412 26.59 -2.40 16.65
CA LYS A 412 26.83 -2.48 15.19
C LYS A 412 25.93 -1.55 14.39
N ILE A 413 24.95 -0.92 15.02
CA ILE A 413 23.94 -0.09 14.34
C ILE A 413 23.80 1.24 15.09
N TRP A 414 23.83 2.33 14.34
CA TRP A 414 23.40 3.64 14.79
C TRP A 414 22.11 4.01 14.06
N GLN A 415 20.98 4.02 14.77
CA GLN A 415 19.75 4.53 14.21
C GLN A 415 19.66 6.03 14.42
N ILE A 416 19.38 6.74 13.33
CA ILE A 416 19.13 8.18 13.30
C ILE A 416 17.68 8.47 12.89
N LEU A 417 17.25 9.71 13.12
CA LEU A 417 16.01 10.24 12.57
C LEU A 417 16.28 10.86 11.18
N PRO A 418 15.25 11.32 10.43
CA PRO A 418 15.47 11.92 9.12
C PRO A 418 16.49 13.05 9.18
N LEU A 419 17.45 13.03 8.24
CA LEU A 419 18.51 14.04 8.14
C LEU A 419 18.07 15.30 7.40
N ASN A 420 16.81 15.37 7.00
CA ASN A 420 16.27 16.46 6.22
C ASN A 420 16.16 17.76 7.04
N PRO A 421 16.16 18.95 6.41
CA PRO A 421 15.95 20.20 7.12
C PRO A 421 14.71 20.16 8.01
N LEU A 422 14.80 20.74 9.19
CA LEU A 422 13.71 20.73 10.15
C LEU A 422 12.63 21.73 9.72
N GLY A 423 11.36 21.34 9.79
CA GLY A 423 10.24 22.26 9.55
C GLY A 423 9.52 22.66 10.82
N LEU A 424 8.19 22.66 10.76
CA LEU A 424 7.33 23.10 11.85
C LEU A 424 7.63 22.32 13.15
N GLY A 425 7.71 23.04 14.28
CA GLY A 425 8.03 22.46 15.59
C GLY A 425 9.44 21.84 15.67
N ASN A 426 10.34 22.16 14.74
CA ASN A 426 11.65 21.53 14.58
C ASN A 426 11.58 20.02 14.30
N SER A 427 10.44 19.54 13.78
CA SER A 427 10.27 18.12 13.48
C SER A 427 11.08 17.69 12.26
N PRO A 428 11.85 16.59 12.35
CA PRO A 428 12.52 15.99 11.20
C PRO A 428 11.54 15.30 10.24
N TYR A 429 10.30 15.04 10.68
CA TYR A 429 9.24 14.42 9.86
C TYR A 429 8.40 15.43 9.08
N TYR A 430 8.61 16.73 9.31
CA TYR A 430 7.88 17.81 8.65
C TYR A 430 8.82 18.68 7.81
N SER A 431 9.64 18.05 6.97
CA SER A 431 10.73 18.74 6.26
C SER A 431 10.24 19.54 5.03
N PRO A 432 10.85 20.71 4.73
CA PRO A 432 10.63 21.41 3.46
C PRO A 432 11.27 20.73 2.25
N SER A 433 11.98 19.61 2.41
CA SER A 433 12.51 18.82 1.30
C SER A 433 12.74 17.37 1.70
N SER A 434 12.33 16.45 0.83
CA SER A 434 12.58 15.01 0.98
C SER A 434 14.01 14.59 0.65
N PHE A 435 14.81 15.49 0.07
CA PHE A 435 16.16 15.19 -0.45
C PHE A 435 17.26 15.96 0.27
N ALA A 436 17.03 17.23 0.60
CA ALA A 436 18.05 18.06 1.21
C ALA A 436 18.50 17.52 2.58
N GLY A 437 19.73 17.83 2.97
CA GLY A 437 20.25 17.63 4.31
C GLY A 437 20.09 18.86 5.19
N ASN A 438 19.94 18.67 6.49
CA ASN A 438 19.78 19.71 7.48
C ASN A 438 21.07 20.50 7.68
N GLU A 439 21.07 21.77 7.27
CA GLU A 439 22.19 22.68 7.40
C GLU A 439 22.67 22.87 8.85
N LEU A 440 21.78 22.69 9.84
CA LEU A 440 22.16 22.83 11.25
C LEU A 440 23.09 21.71 11.74
N LEU A 441 23.17 20.60 11.00
CA LEU A 441 24.09 19.51 11.32
C LEU A 441 25.51 19.77 10.80
N ILE A 442 25.74 20.80 9.97
CA ILE A 442 27.08 21.11 9.47
C ILE A 442 28.00 21.45 10.63
N ASP A 443 29.14 20.78 10.69
CA ASP A 443 30.25 21.08 11.60
C ASP A 443 30.98 22.34 11.14
N VAL A 444 30.91 23.38 11.97
CA VAL A 444 31.58 24.67 11.71
C VAL A 444 33.06 24.65 12.08
N GLU A 445 33.51 23.73 12.94
CA GLU A 445 34.95 23.53 13.18
C GLU A 445 35.60 22.96 11.91
N GLY A 446 34.97 21.97 11.28
CA GLY A 446 35.40 21.43 10.00
C GLY A 446 35.45 22.46 8.86
N LEU A 447 34.65 23.54 8.93
CA LEU A 447 34.75 24.67 7.99
C LEU A 447 36.03 25.49 8.23
N ALA A 448 36.45 25.68 9.49
CA ALA A 448 37.72 26.34 9.79
C ALA A 448 38.92 25.47 9.38
N GLU A 449 38.86 24.16 9.62
CA GLU A 449 39.87 23.21 9.14
C GLU A 449 40.00 23.23 7.61
N ALA A 450 38.91 23.48 6.89
CA ALA A 450 38.88 23.65 5.44
C ALA A 450 39.30 25.06 4.95
N GLY A 451 39.70 25.97 5.85
CA GLY A 451 40.10 27.34 5.53
C GLY A 451 38.95 28.28 5.16
N LEU A 452 37.70 27.87 5.38
CA LEU A 452 36.50 28.67 5.09
C LEU A 452 36.11 29.58 6.26
N LEU A 453 36.54 29.25 7.48
CA LEU A 453 36.41 30.06 8.69
C LEU A 453 37.77 30.24 9.36
N THR A 454 37.90 31.27 10.20
CA THR A 454 39.08 31.49 11.04
C THR A 454 38.79 31.13 12.48
N ASP A 455 39.82 30.76 13.24
CA ASP A 455 39.69 30.43 14.67
C ASP A 455 39.02 31.56 15.47
N THR A 456 39.34 32.82 15.17
CA THR A 456 38.71 33.99 15.80
C THR A 456 37.19 34.03 15.60
N GLN A 457 36.69 33.66 14.42
CA GLN A 457 35.23 33.65 14.17
C GLN A 457 34.55 32.54 14.97
N LEU A 458 35.22 31.41 15.15
CA LEU A 458 34.72 30.33 16.00
C LEU A 458 34.74 30.73 17.47
N GLU A 459 35.78 31.40 17.94
CA GLU A 459 35.89 31.92 19.32
C GLU A 459 34.79 32.95 19.60
N ASP A 460 34.58 33.91 18.69
CA ASP A 460 33.52 34.91 18.80
C ASP A 460 32.13 34.25 18.85
N ALA A 461 31.87 33.29 17.97
CA ALA A 461 30.61 32.55 17.95
C ALA A 461 30.39 31.71 19.22
N ARG A 462 31.44 31.10 19.78
CA ARG A 462 31.36 30.41 21.08
C ARG A 462 31.09 31.37 22.23
N ALA A 463 31.66 32.57 22.21
CA ALA A 463 31.40 33.58 23.23
C ALA A 463 29.95 34.12 23.16
N GLU A 464 29.40 34.22 21.94
CA GLU A 464 27.99 34.58 21.70
C GLU A 464 27.02 33.47 22.15
N MET A 465 27.47 32.22 22.26
CA MET A 465 26.73 31.12 22.87
C MET A 465 26.67 31.25 24.40
N SER A 466 25.85 32.18 24.88
CA SER A 466 25.60 32.33 26.32
C SER A 466 24.74 31.17 26.86
N GLY A 467 25.23 30.43 27.86
CA GLY A 467 24.41 29.62 28.77
C GLY A 467 23.99 28.21 28.32
N ALA A 468 24.49 27.71 27.19
CA ALA A 468 24.17 26.37 26.69
C ALA A 468 25.01 25.22 27.31
N GLU A 469 26.09 25.54 28.03
CA GLU A 469 26.78 24.54 28.86
C GLU A 469 25.88 24.14 30.04
N GLY A 470 25.13 23.05 29.86
CA GLY A 470 24.52 22.31 30.98
C GLY A 470 23.00 22.16 31.01
N LEU A 471 22.25 22.67 30.02
CA LEU A 471 20.77 22.54 30.02
C LEU A 471 20.24 21.22 29.45
N GLY A 472 21.06 20.42 28.75
CA GLY A 472 20.65 19.16 28.14
C GLY A 472 19.55 19.32 27.08
N ARG A 473 19.45 20.51 26.47
CA ARG A 473 18.44 20.86 25.47
C ARG A 473 19.00 21.78 24.37
N VAL A 474 18.55 21.60 23.13
CA VAL A 474 18.85 22.43 21.96
C VAL A 474 18.00 23.72 21.99
N ASP A 475 18.65 24.88 21.96
CA ASP A 475 17.98 26.13 21.58
C ASP A 475 18.10 26.35 20.06
N TYR A 476 17.12 25.84 19.31
CA TYR A 476 17.12 25.92 17.85
C TYR A 476 17.15 27.37 17.33
N ARG A 477 16.64 28.34 18.09
CA ARG A 477 16.63 29.75 17.68
C ARG A 477 18.04 30.33 17.72
N GLN A 478 18.75 30.13 18.83
CA GLN A 478 20.13 30.59 19.00
C GLN A 478 21.06 29.87 18.01
N VAL A 479 20.91 28.55 17.87
CA VAL A 479 21.72 27.74 16.94
C VAL A 479 21.56 28.22 15.49
N ARG A 480 20.32 28.44 15.02
CA ARG A 480 20.06 28.96 13.66
C ARG A 480 20.74 30.32 13.45
N GLN A 481 20.61 31.23 14.40
CA GLN A 481 21.17 32.58 14.29
C GLN A 481 22.71 32.54 14.18
N ILE A 482 23.38 31.78 15.05
CA ILE A 482 24.84 31.72 15.10
C ILE A 482 25.39 30.97 13.89
N LYS A 483 24.84 29.79 13.56
CA LYS A 483 25.33 29.01 12.41
C LYS A 483 25.09 29.73 11.09
N GLU A 484 23.96 30.41 10.90
CA GLU A 484 23.68 31.17 9.67
C GLU A 484 24.70 32.30 9.45
N LYS A 485 25.11 33.00 10.52
CA LYS A 485 26.18 34.01 10.45
C LYS A 485 27.49 33.39 9.94
N LEU A 486 27.92 32.29 10.55
CA LEU A 486 29.13 31.58 10.17
C LEU A 486 29.06 31.02 8.75
N PHE A 487 27.91 30.47 8.34
CA PHE A 487 27.72 29.95 6.99
C PHE A 487 27.84 31.01 5.91
N LYS A 488 27.30 32.22 6.14
CA LYS A 488 27.46 33.35 5.20
C LYS A 488 28.91 33.77 5.09
N GLU A 489 29.64 33.85 6.20
CA GLU A 489 31.07 34.17 6.22
C GLU A 489 31.89 33.09 5.49
N ALA A 490 31.58 31.81 5.70
CA ALA A 490 32.20 30.69 5.01
C ALA A 490 31.91 30.72 3.49
N PHE A 491 30.69 31.08 3.10
CA PHE A 491 30.29 31.16 1.69
C PHE A 491 31.01 32.29 0.95
N VAL A 492 31.21 33.45 1.59
CA VAL A 492 32.01 34.55 1.00
C VAL A 492 33.42 34.05 0.68
N ARG A 493 34.09 33.40 1.64
CA ARG A 493 35.42 32.82 1.41
C ARG A 493 35.41 31.71 0.36
N PHE A 494 34.38 30.88 0.34
CA PHE A 494 34.24 29.84 -0.68
C PHE A 494 34.19 30.46 -2.08
N LYS A 495 33.38 31.51 -2.27
CA LYS A 495 33.22 32.22 -3.55
C LYS A 495 34.51 32.90 -4.01
N ASP A 496 35.23 33.53 -3.09
CA ASP A 496 36.49 34.25 -3.40
C ASP A 496 37.63 33.30 -3.79
N ASN A 497 37.54 32.02 -3.42
CA ASN A 497 38.56 30.99 -3.64
C ASN A 497 38.31 30.13 -4.90
N GLU A 498 37.64 30.67 -5.94
CA GLU A 498 37.33 29.97 -7.18
C GLU A 498 36.88 28.50 -6.98
N PRO A 499 35.65 28.25 -6.50
CA PRO A 499 35.17 26.94 -6.05
C PRO A 499 35.49 25.75 -6.96
N ALA A 500 35.47 25.96 -8.28
CA ALA A 500 35.74 24.93 -9.28
C ALA A 500 37.19 24.42 -9.26
N GLN A 501 38.15 25.19 -8.73
CA GLN A 501 39.55 24.82 -8.63
C GLN A 501 39.90 24.23 -7.25
N LEU A 502 39.43 24.85 -6.17
CA LEU A 502 39.78 24.43 -4.81
C LEU A 502 38.83 23.36 -4.23
N TYR A 503 37.64 23.19 -4.80
CA TYR A 503 36.67 22.17 -4.40
C TYR A 503 36.15 21.39 -5.62
N PRO A 504 36.99 20.57 -6.28
CA PRO A 504 36.66 19.92 -7.56
C PRO A 504 35.40 19.03 -7.50
N GLY A 505 35.05 18.49 -6.32
CA GLY A 505 33.83 17.72 -6.12
C GLY A 505 32.53 18.53 -6.19
N TYR A 506 32.58 19.87 -6.13
CA TYR A 506 31.39 20.72 -6.09
C TYR A 506 30.59 20.69 -7.40
N LEU A 507 31.28 20.79 -8.55
CA LEU A 507 30.61 20.75 -9.85
C LEU A 507 29.98 19.37 -10.11
N GLN A 508 30.69 18.29 -9.75
CA GLN A 508 30.18 16.93 -9.84
C GLN A 508 28.95 16.74 -8.94
N PHE A 509 29.02 17.18 -7.67
CA PHE A 509 27.90 17.14 -6.75
C PHE A 509 26.66 17.84 -7.33
N ARG A 510 26.83 19.04 -7.89
CA ARG A 510 25.73 19.77 -8.53
C ARG A 510 25.13 19.01 -9.71
N GLN A 511 25.96 18.41 -10.56
CA GLN A 511 25.52 17.68 -11.73
C GLN A 511 24.75 16.41 -11.34
N GLU A 512 25.29 15.60 -10.42
CA GLU A 512 24.68 14.34 -9.95
C GLU A 512 23.35 14.58 -9.21
N ASN A 513 23.23 15.72 -8.52
CA ASN A 513 22.07 16.07 -7.71
C ASN A 513 21.12 17.07 -8.36
N ALA A 514 21.34 17.45 -9.63
CA ALA A 514 20.58 18.50 -10.31
C ALA A 514 19.06 18.27 -10.28
N TYR A 515 18.63 17.00 -10.34
CA TYR A 515 17.22 16.60 -10.37
C TYR A 515 16.40 17.00 -9.13
N TRP A 516 17.05 17.31 -8.00
CA TRP A 516 16.40 17.82 -6.78
C TRP A 516 17.04 19.11 -6.26
N LEU A 517 18.37 19.26 -6.39
CA LEU A 517 19.13 20.36 -5.81
C LEU A 517 18.77 21.70 -6.45
N GLU A 518 18.57 21.75 -7.77
CA GLU A 518 18.27 23.01 -8.46
C GLU A 518 16.90 23.57 -8.10
N ASP A 519 15.92 22.69 -7.90
CA ASP A 519 14.59 23.07 -7.43
C ASP A 519 14.65 23.47 -5.94
N TYR A 520 15.37 22.72 -5.11
CA TYR A 520 15.51 23.03 -3.67
C TYR A 520 16.20 24.36 -3.40
N CYS A 521 17.34 24.64 -4.06
CA CYS A 521 18.07 25.89 -3.86
C CYS A 521 17.27 27.10 -4.34
N LEU A 522 16.52 26.96 -5.45
CA LEU A 522 15.61 28.01 -5.89
C LEU A 522 14.45 28.18 -4.92
N TYR A 523 13.83 27.09 -4.46
CA TYR A 523 12.76 27.12 -3.46
C TYR A 523 13.18 27.87 -2.20
N LYS A 524 14.36 27.56 -1.64
CA LYS A 524 14.90 28.24 -0.44
C LYS A 524 15.16 29.73 -0.70
N ALA A 525 15.76 30.07 -1.86
CA ALA A 525 16.01 31.46 -2.22
C ALA A 525 14.72 32.28 -2.39
N LEU A 526 13.69 31.68 -2.99
CA LEU A 526 12.36 32.29 -3.10
C LEU A 526 11.69 32.40 -1.73
N LYS A 527 11.79 31.38 -0.90
CA LYS A 527 11.21 31.39 0.44
C LYS A 527 11.74 32.56 1.29
N GLU A 528 13.04 32.85 1.21
CA GLU A 528 13.62 34.05 1.83
C GLU A 528 13.09 35.34 1.21
N GLU A 529 12.94 35.40 -0.13
CA GLU A 529 12.42 36.56 -0.85
C GLU A 529 10.96 36.89 -0.48
N PHE A 530 10.16 35.86 -0.21
CA PHE A 530 8.76 35.95 0.22
C PHE A 530 8.61 35.83 1.75
N TRP A 531 9.61 36.23 2.54
CA TRP A 531 9.54 36.33 4.01
C TRP A 531 9.11 35.05 4.73
N ASP A 532 9.62 33.91 4.27
CA ASP A 532 9.36 32.56 4.80
C ASP A 532 7.88 32.11 4.76
N THR A 533 7.02 32.78 3.99
CA THR A 533 5.63 32.34 3.84
C THR A 533 5.55 31.01 3.05
N PRO A 534 4.43 30.27 3.18
CA PRO A 534 4.22 29.07 2.39
C PRO A 534 4.22 29.34 0.88
N TRP A 535 4.70 28.39 0.08
CA TRP A 535 4.83 28.62 -1.37
C TRP A 535 3.52 28.93 -2.09
N TYR A 536 2.41 28.38 -1.61
CA TYR A 536 1.07 28.61 -2.15
C TYR A 536 0.51 30.00 -1.79
N THR A 537 1.23 30.82 -1.02
CA THR A 537 0.90 32.23 -0.78
C THR A 537 1.81 33.19 -1.55
N TRP A 538 2.76 32.70 -2.35
CA TRP A 538 3.62 33.53 -3.18
C TRP A 538 2.86 34.10 -4.38
N ASP A 539 3.48 35.05 -5.10
CA ASP A 539 2.94 35.54 -6.36
C ASP A 539 2.61 34.38 -7.30
N GLN A 540 1.44 34.43 -7.93
CA GLN A 540 0.87 33.31 -8.69
C GLN A 540 1.83 32.78 -9.78
N ALA A 541 2.55 33.66 -10.47
CA ALA A 541 3.53 33.27 -11.49
C ALA A 541 4.70 32.44 -10.92
N VAL A 542 5.07 32.66 -9.65
CA VAL A 542 6.12 31.91 -8.94
C VAL A 542 5.54 30.62 -8.36
N ALA A 543 4.38 30.69 -7.71
CA ALA A 543 3.69 29.54 -7.13
C ALA A 543 3.37 28.47 -8.21
N GLN A 544 2.92 28.91 -9.39
CA GLN A 544 2.63 28.06 -10.54
C GLN A 544 3.85 27.74 -11.42
N ARG A 545 5.04 28.19 -11.02
CA ARG A 545 6.32 27.90 -11.69
C ARG A 545 6.37 28.30 -13.17
N GLU A 546 5.86 29.48 -13.49
CA GLU A 546 5.91 30.01 -14.85
C GLU A 546 7.37 30.12 -15.33
N ALA A 547 7.70 29.46 -16.44
CA ALA A 547 9.08 29.27 -16.89
C ALA A 547 9.85 30.59 -17.08
N GLN A 548 9.22 31.61 -17.65
CA GLN A 548 9.86 32.91 -17.89
C GLN A 548 10.14 33.67 -16.59
N THR A 549 9.19 33.63 -15.65
CA THR A 549 9.31 34.26 -14.33
C THR A 549 10.41 33.59 -13.52
N LEU A 550 10.43 32.25 -13.47
CA LEU A 550 11.49 31.52 -12.78
C LEU A 550 12.87 31.73 -13.42
N ALA A 551 12.97 31.82 -14.75
CA ALA A 551 14.25 32.09 -15.42
C ALA A 551 14.84 33.45 -15.02
N LYS A 552 14.00 34.49 -14.92
CA LYS A 552 14.42 35.82 -14.43
C LYS A 552 14.84 35.76 -12.96
N LEU A 553 14.03 35.13 -12.10
CA LEU A 553 14.33 35.02 -10.68
C LEU A 553 15.59 34.19 -10.41
N ARG A 554 15.88 33.15 -11.21
CA ARG A 554 17.15 32.41 -11.12
C ARG A 554 18.38 33.30 -11.37
N GLN A 555 18.26 34.31 -12.24
CA GLN A 555 19.35 35.27 -12.46
C GLN A 555 19.46 36.26 -11.30
N VAL A 556 18.34 36.80 -10.83
CA VAL A 556 18.29 37.77 -9.72
C VAL A 556 18.76 37.16 -8.40
N LEU A 557 18.33 35.93 -8.11
CA LEU A 557 18.61 35.22 -6.86
C LEU A 557 19.84 34.31 -6.95
N LYS A 558 20.69 34.48 -7.97
CA LYS A 558 21.82 33.59 -8.24
C LYS A 558 22.72 33.36 -7.02
N ASP A 559 23.10 34.42 -6.31
CA ASP A 559 23.97 34.33 -5.14
C ASP A 559 23.30 33.56 -3.98
N LYS A 560 21.99 33.74 -3.76
CA LYS A 560 21.22 32.97 -2.77
C LYS A 560 21.13 31.49 -3.17
N ILE A 561 20.90 31.20 -4.44
CA ILE A 561 20.86 29.83 -4.97
C ILE A 561 22.21 29.14 -4.80
N ASP A 562 23.31 29.82 -5.13
CA ASP A 562 24.66 29.28 -4.97
C ASP A 562 25.01 29.08 -3.48
N TYR A 563 24.53 29.95 -2.57
CA TYR A 563 24.67 29.78 -1.11
C TYR A 563 24.03 28.48 -0.62
N TYR A 564 22.76 28.23 -0.96
CA TYR A 564 22.10 26.98 -0.55
C TYR A 564 22.73 25.75 -1.20
N SER A 565 23.21 25.87 -2.44
CA SER A 565 23.95 24.80 -3.09
C SER A 565 25.28 24.49 -2.37
N PHE A 566 25.99 25.51 -1.91
CA PHE A 566 27.18 25.37 -1.07
C PHE A 566 26.87 24.65 0.25
N LEU A 567 25.82 25.03 0.97
CA LEU A 567 25.43 24.36 2.21
C LEU A 567 25.17 22.87 2.02
N GLN A 568 24.41 22.51 0.99
CA GLN A 568 24.12 21.11 0.68
C GLN A 568 25.37 20.32 0.28
N TYR A 569 26.32 20.97 -0.41
CA TYR A 569 27.61 20.36 -0.73
C TYR A 569 28.45 20.09 0.54
N ILE A 570 28.55 21.07 1.44
CA ILE A 570 29.27 20.92 2.71
C ILE A 570 28.62 19.81 3.56
N PHE A 571 27.30 19.83 3.71
CA PHE A 571 26.57 18.77 4.40
C PHE A 571 26.88 17.40 3.81
N SER A 572 26.80 17.27 2.47
CA SER A 572 27.06 16.01 1.77
C SER A 572 28.46 15.48 2.05
N ILE A 573 29.49 16.32 1.96
CA ILE A 573 30.87 15.90 2.23
C ILE A 573 31.05 15.46 3.68
N GLN A 574 30.59 16.26 4.64
CA GLN A 574 30.76 15.94 6.06
C GLN A 574 30.01 14.65 6.42
N TRP A 575 28.79 14.48 5.92
CA TRP A 575 28.00 13.28 6.11
C TRP A 575 28.68 12.04 5.51
N GLN A 576 29.13 12.13 4.26
CA GLN A 576 29.79 10.99 3.61
C GLN A 576 31.09 10.60 4.32
N LYS A 577 31.88 11.56 4.80
CA LYS A 577 33.06 11.27 5.63
C LYS A 577 32.70 10.52 6.91
N LEU A 578 31.66 10.98 7.62
CA LEU A 578 31.19 10.34 8.84
C LEU A 578 30.64 8.93 8.58
N LYS A 579 29.84 8.75 7.52
CA LYS A 579 29.30 7.44 7.13
C LYS A 579 30.41 6.46 6.79
N VAL A 580 31.38 6.87 5.97
CA VAL A 580 32.56 6.04 5.64
C VAL A 580 33.32 5.66 6.91
N TYR A 581 33.50 6.60 7.84
CA TYR A 581 34.13 6.31 9.13
C TYR A 581 33.34 5.29 9.94
N ALA A 582 32.02 5.51 10.12
CA ALA A 582 31.14 4.59 10.84
C ALA A 582 31.21 3.18 10.26
N ASN A 583 31.10 3.05 8.93
CA ASN A 583 31.19 1.76 8.25
C ASN A 583 32.58 1.12 8.42
N SER A 584 33.66 1.90 8.41
CA SER A 584 35.02 1.38 8.67
C SER A 584 35.21 0.85 10.09
N GLN A 585 34.44 1.34 11.05
CA GLN A 585 34.37 0.82 12.43
C GLN A 585 33.36 -0.33 12.59
N GLY A 586 32.74 -0.78 11.49
CA GLY A 586 31.72 -1.83 11.50
C GLY A 586 30.37 -1.37 12.04
N ILE A 587 30.08 -0.06 12.01
CA ILE A 587 28.80 0.53 12.39
C ILE A 587 28.00 0.85 11.13
N ALA A 588 26.83 0.25 11.00
CA ALA A 588 25.86 0.58 9.97
C ALA A 588 24.96 1.73 10.41
N ILE A 589 24.66 2.65 9.50
CA ILE A 589 23.71 3.74 9.73
C ILE A 589 22.32 3.28 9.31
N PHE A 590 21.39 3.28 10.26
CA PHE A 590 19.99 2.97 10.05
C PHE A 590 19.19 4.28 10.01
N GLY A 591 18.78 4.67 8.80
CA GLY A 591 18.01 5.89 8.55
C GLY A 591 16.52 5.70 8.64
N ASP A 592 15.83 6.79 8.36
CA ASP A 592 14.39 6.91 8.49
C ASP A 592 13.82 7.74 7.33
N LEU A 593 12.71 7.26 6.77
CA LEU A 593 12.04 7.90 5.64
C LEU A 593 10.56 8.12 5.98
N PRO A 594 10.16 9.38 6.27
CA PRO A 594 8.75 9.74 6.44
C PRO A 594 7.95 9.37 5.19
N ILE A 595 6.78 8.73 5.33
CA ILE A 595 5.98 8.40 4.15
C ILE A 595 5.56 9.68 3.42
N TYR A 596 5.04 10.68 4.13
CA TYR A 596 4.52 11.92 3.56
C TYR A 596 5.56 13.04 3.58
N VAL A 597 5.28 14.09 2.80
CA VAL A 597 6.07 15.33 2.73
C VAL A 597 5.31 16.47 3.41
N ALA A 598 5.98 17.57 3.77
CA ALA A 598 5.27 18.75 4.28
C ALA A 598 4.47 19.46 3.16
N PRO A 599 3.31 20.08 3.47
CA PRO A 599 2.54 20.85 2.50
C PRO A 599 3.34 22.02 1.93
N ASP A 600 4.10 22.70 2.79
CA ASP A 600 5.01 23.77 2.43
C ASP A 600 6.44 23.22 2.21
N SER A 601 6.64 22.56 1.07
CA SER A 601 7.91 21.95 0.70
C SER A 601 8.28 22.20 -0.75
N CYS A 602 9.56 22.04 -1.06
CA CYS A 602 10.04 21.99 -2.42
C CYS A 602 9.40 20.84 -3.20
N ASP A 603 9.06 19.73 -2.55
CA ASP A 603 8.47 18.57 -3.22
C ASP A 603 7.08 18.90 -3.77
N THR A 604 6.21 19.51 -2.94
CA THR A 604 4.84 19.89 -3.33
C THR A 604 4.82 21.08 -4.28
N TRP A 605 5.74 22.03 -4.13
CA TRP A 605 5.89 23.14 -5.07
C TRP A 605 6.41 22.67 -6.44
N ALA A 606 7.44 21.82 -6.47
CA ALA A 606 8.10 21.45 -7.71
C ALA A 606 7.37 20.36 -8.50
N ARG A 607 6.56 19.52 -7.84
CA ARG A 607 5.78 18.42 -8.44
C ARG A 607 4.34 18.37 -7.89
N PRO A 608 3.55 19.44 -8.04
CA PRO A 608 2.20 19.52 -7.46
C PRO A 608 1.27 18.42 -7.99
N GLU A 609 1.50 17.91 -9.20
CA GLU A 609 0.71 16.85 -9.83
C GLU A 609 0.76 15.51 -9.08
N LEU A 610 1.79 15.30 -8.25
CA LEU A 610 1.98 14.08 -7.47
C LEU A 610 1.16 14.06 -6.17
N PHE A 611 0.40 15.11 -5.88
CA PHE A 611 -0.31 15.32 -4.62
C PHE A 611 -1.75 15.79 -4.89
N TYR A 612 -2.65 15.52 -3.94
CA TYR A 612 -4.00 16.09 -3.95
C TYR A 612 -4.00 17.51 -3.39
N LEU A 613 -3.80 18.49 -4.26
CA LEU A 613 -3.81 19.92 -3.96
C LEU A 613 -5.01 20.61 -4.61
N ALA A 614 -5.56 21.61 -3.94
CA ALA A 614 -6.55 22.51 -4.51
C ALA A 614 -5.91 23.43 -5.56
N ALA A 615 -6.73 24.14 -6.34
CA ALA A 615 -6.22 25.10 -7.33
C ALA A 615 -5.39 26.25 -6.73
N SER A 616 -5.56 26.52 -5.42
CA SER A 616 -4.73 27.46 -4.66
C SER A 616 -3.32 26.94 -4.37
N GLY A 617 -3.10 25.62 -4.45
CA GLY A 617 -1.88 24.93 -4.02
C GLY A 617 -1.93 24.38 -2.59
N GLU A 618 -2.97 24.71 -1.81
CA GLU A 618 -3.20 24.14 -0.49
C GLU A 618 -3.63 22.67 -0.58
N PRO A 619 -3.35 21.83 0.45
CA PRO A 619 -3.80 20.44 0.46
C PRO A 619 -5.33 20.32 0.41
N ASP A 620 -5.84 19.67 -0.63
CA ASP A 620 -7.27 19.31 -0.74
C ASP A 620 -7.60 18.08 0.12
N LYS A 621 -6.62 17.18 0.25
CA LYS A 621 -6.71 15.98 1.06
C LYS A 621 -5.46 15.79 1.90
N ILE A 622 -5.65 15.53 3.18
CA ILE A 622 -4.58 15.48 4.17
C ILE A 622 -4.50 14.14 4.88
N ALA A 623 -3.28 13.81 5.28
CA ALA A 623 -2.96 12.58 6.00
C ALA A 623 -3.38 12.66 7.47
N GLY A 624 -3.68 11.49 8.00
CA GLY A 624 -3.89 11.26 9.42
C GLY A 624 -4.02 9.79 9.73
N VAL A 625 -4.48 9.49 10.93
CA VAL A 625 -4.94 8.16 11.34
C VAL A 625 -6.34 8.25 11.94
N PRO A 626 -7.19 7.23 11.74
CA PRO A 626 -8.55 7.23 12.26
C PRO A 626 -8.56 7.29 13.79
N PRO A 627 -9.70 7.65 14.40
CA PRO A 627 -9.96 7.39 15.80
C PRO A 627 -9.66 5.94 16.18
N ASP A 628 -8.97 5.76 17.28
CA ASP A 628 -8.64 4.46 17.85
C ASP A 628 -8.79 4.49 19.38
N TYR A 629 -8.41 3.41 20.05
CA TYR A 629 -8.51 3.31 21.51
C TYR A 629 -7.50 4.21 22.26
N PHE A 630 -6.55 4.84 21.55
CA PHE A 630 -5.62 5.82 22.09
C PHE A 630 -6.06 7.27 21.81
N SER A 631 -6.79 7.54 20.73
CA SER A 631 -7.31 8.86 20.36
C SER A 631 -8.75 8.80 19.86
N GLU A 632 -9.69 9.40 20.61
CA GLU A 632 -11.12 9.48 20.24
C GLU A 632 -11.37 10.27 18.94
N THR A 633 -10.47 11.17 18.55
CA THR A 633 -10.60 12.01 17.35
C THR A 633 -9.60 11.64 16.25
N GLY A 634 -8.79 10.59 16.46
CA GLY A 634 -7.69 10.21 15.59
C GLY A 634 -6.53 11.21 15.69
N GLN A 635 -5.65 11.24 14.69
CA GLN A 635 -4.58 12.24 14.61
C GLN A 635 -4.57 12.85 13.22
N LEU A 636 -4.59 14.18 13.16
CA LEU A 636 -4.52 14.93 11.91
C LEU A 636 -3.09 15.45 11.73
N TRP A 637 -2.40 14.97 10.70
CA TRP A 637 -0.98 15.30 10.48
C TRP A 637 -0.80 16.49 9.54
N GLY A 638 -1.79 16.75 8.68
CA GLY A 638 -1.82 17.92 7.78
C GLY A 638 -0.91 17.79 6.55
N ASN A 639 -0.19 16.68 6.38
CA ASN A 639 0.56 16.42 5.15
C ASN A 639 -0.38 16.20 3.97
N PRO A 640 -0.07 16.69 2.75
CA PRO A 640 -0.85 16.37 1.56
C PRO A 640 -0.71 14.88 1.20
N LEU A 641 -1.82 14.28 0.75
CA LEU A 641 -1.82 12.90 0.28
C LEU A 641 -1.31 12.79 -1.15
N TYR A 642 -0.66 11.66 -1.44
CA TYR A 642 -0.19 11.34 -2.79
C TYR A 642 -1.32 11.02 -3.74
N ASN A 643 -1.20 11.52 -4.97
CA ASN A 643 -1.95 11.01 -6.12
C ASN A 643 -1.27 9.75 -6.65
N TRP A 644 -1.50 8.60 -5.99
CA TRP A 644 -0.82 7.34 -6.32
C TRP A 644 -1.06 6.85 -7.76
N GLU A 645 -2.18 7.23 -8.39
CA GLU A 645 -2.45 6.94 -9.80
C GLU A 645 -1.46 7.67 -10.71
N GLU A 646 -1.20 8.95 -10.44
CA GLU A 646 -0.21 9.72 -11.19
C GLU A 646 1.21 9.21 -10.94
N HIS A 647 1.54 8.82 -9.70
CA HIS A 647 2.81 8.14 -9.42
C HIS A 647 2.95 6.86 -10.24
N ALA A 648 1.91 6.02 -10.29
CA ALA A 648 1.92 4.78 -11.07
C ALA A 648 2.08 5.05 -12.58
N ARG A 649 1.38 6.07 -13.11
CA ARG A 649 1.49 6.51 -14.51
C ARG A 649 2.90 6.94 -14.88
N GLN A 650 3.62 7.56 -13.96
CA GLN A 650 5.03 7.96 -14.12
C GLN A 650 6.03 6.84 -13.75
N GLY A 651 5.56 5.61 -13.52
CA GLY A 651 6.41 4.47 -13.14
C GLY A 651 7.10 4.66 -11.78
N TYR A 652 6.46 5.38 -10.86
CA TYR A 652 6.94 5.68 -9.50
C TYR A 652 8.30 6.40 -9.46
N ARG A 653 8.67 7.11 -10.53
CA ARG A 653 10.00 7.71 -10.70
C ARG A 653 10.43 8.63 -9.54
N TRP A 654 9.51 9.42 -8.99
CA TRP A 654 9.82 10.30 -7.85
C TRP A 654 10.23 9.50 -6.61
N TRP A 655 9.47 8.46 -6.26
CA TRP A 655 9.79 7.57 -5.15
C TRP A 655 11.05 6.74 -5.38
N ILE A 656 11.28 6.25 -6.59
CA ILE A 656 12.53 5.57 -6.97
C ILE A 656 13.73 6.50 -6.73
N ASN A 657 13.63 7.76 -7.14
CA ASN A 657 14.70 8.75 -6.91
C ASN A 657 14.87 9.09 -5.44
N ARG A 658 13.76 9.27 -4.70
CA ARG A 658 13.77 9.53 -3.25
C ARG A 658 14.50 8.40 -2.51
N LEU A 659 14.14 7.15 -2.80
CA LEU A 659 14.76 6.00 -2.17
C LEU A 659 16.23 5.84 -2.57
N ARG A 660 16.55 6.00 -3.86
CA ARG A 660 17.95 5.98 -4.35
C ARG A 660 18.81 7.00 -3.60
N HIS A 661 18.31 8.22 -3.45
CA HIS A 661 18.99 9.29 -2.72
C HIS A 661 19.19 8.93 -1.25
N SER A 662 18.14 8.50 -0.55
CA SER A 662 18.23 8.10 0.86
C SER A 662 19.25 6.98 1.09
N LEU A 663 19.34 6.01 0.17
CA LEU A 663 20.31 4.90 0.25
C LEU A 663 21.77 5.34 0.00
N THR A 664 22.01 6.54 -0.53
CA THR A 664 23.37 7.13 -0.52
C THR A 664 23.76 7.60 0.88
N LEU A 665 22.77 8.01 1.69
CA LEU A 665 22.98 8.58 3.02
C LEU A 665 23.08 7.50 4.10
N VAL A 666 22.35 6.40 3.97
CA VAL A 666 22.26 5.37 5.02
C VAL A 666 22.47 3.96 4.46
N ASP A 667 22.67 2.99 5.36
CA ASP A 667 22.89 1.58 4.98
C ASP A 667 21.58 0.78 5.02
N TYR A 668 20.68 1.14 5.93
CA TYR A 668 19.34 0.59 6.06
C TYR A 668 18.34 1.71 6.22
N LEU A 669 17.08 1.48 5.83
CA LEU A 669 16.06 2.52 5.84
C LEU A 669 14.75 2.03 6.45
N ARG A 670 14.30 2.73 7.49
CA ARG A 670 12.97 2.56 8.05
C ARG A 670 11.98 3.30 7.15
N LEU A 671 10.94 2.60 6.72
CA LEU A 671 9.79 3.20 6.05
C LEU A 671 8.74 3.52 7.11
N ASP A 672 8.63 4.79 7.44
CA ASP A 672 7.65 5.31 8.39
C ASP A 672 6.22 5.06 7.88
N HIS A 673 5.30 4.73 8.78
CA HIS A 673 3.89 4.47 8.48
C HIS A 673 3.69 3.53 7.28
N PHE A 674 4.39 2.39 7.29
CA PHE A 674 4.46 1.45 6.17
C PHE A 674 3.08 1.01 5.69
N ARG A 675 2.11 0.89 6.61
CA ARG A 675 0.74 0.52 6.27
C ARG A 675 0.08 1.46 5.26
N GLY A 676 0.52 2.71 5.18
CA GLY A 676 0.09 3.69 4.18
C GLY A 676 0.34 3.26 2.72
N PHE A 677 1.32 2.37 2.49
CA PHE A 677 1.56 1.78 1.17
C PHE A 677 0.51 0.73 0.79
N GLU A 678 -0.16 0.12 1.76
CA GLU A 678 -1.29 -0.79 1.51
C GLU A 678 -2.61 -0.02 1.44
N ALA A 679 -2.88 0.81 2.45
CA ALA A 679 -4.04 1.68 2.52
C ALA A 679 -3.72 2.88 3.40
N TYR A 680 -4.20 4.07 3.06
CA TYR A 680 -4.00 5.29 3.85
C TYR A 680 -5.33 5.91 4.25
N TRP A 681 -5.33 6.64 5.35
CA TRP A 681 -6.49 7.36 5.84
C TRP A 681 -6.56 8.72 5.14
N GLU A 682 -7.60 8.92 4.33
CA GLU A 682 -7.83 10.14 3.56
C GLU A 682 -8.79 11.05 4.32
N VAL A 683 -8.32 12.22 4.77
CA VAL A 683 -9.15 13.23 5.46
C VAL A 683 -9.31 14.45 4.54
N PRO A 684 -10.51 15.06 4.45
CA PRO A 684 -10.68 16.34 3.73
C PRO A 684 -9.78 17.43 4.30
N GLY A 685 -9.18 18.27 3.45
CA GLY A 685 -8.27 19.34 3.86
C GLY A 685 -8.89 20.41 4.75
N THR A 686 -10.23 20.55 4.74
CA THR A 686 -10.99 21.47 5.58
C THR A 686 -11.40 20.90 6.94
N ALA A 687 -11.11 19.63 7.21
CA ALA A 687 -11.55 18.97 8.44
C ALA A 687 -10.74 19.44 9.66
N GLU A 688 -11.41 19.60 10.80
CA GLU A 688 -10.75 19.94 12.07
C GLU A 688 -10.16 18.72 12.79
N THR A 689 -10.65 17.52 12.47
CA THR A 689 -10.22 16.25 13.09
C THR A 689 -10.07 15.15 12.04
N ALA A 690 -9.39 14.05 12.40
CA ALA A 690 -9.25 12.91 11.51
C ALA A 690 -10.49 11.99 11.46
N ALA A 691 -11.52 12.24 12.27
CA ALA A 691 -12.71 11.38 12.36
C ALA A 691 -13.52 11.32 11.05
N GLU A 692 -13.44 12.36 10.22
CA GLU A 692 -14.18 12.47 8.95
C GLU A 692 -13.52 11.73 7.77
N GLY A 693 -12.38 11.08 8.01
CA GLY A 693 -11.67 10.40 6.94
C GLY A 693 -12.24 9.04 6.53
N HIS A 694 -11.63 8.44 5.51
CA HIS A 694 -11.89 7.05 5.12
C HIS A 694 -10.64 6.37 4.55
N TRP A 695 -10.62 5.04 4.63
CA TRP A 695 -9.55 4.23 4.05
C TRP A 695 -9.55 4.28 2.52
N ARG A 696 -8.44 4.71 1.92
CA ARG A 696 -8.12 4.58 0.49
C ARG A 696 -7.04 3.52 0.30
N LYS A 697 -7.04 2.86 -0.86
CA LYS A 697 -6.01 1.89 -1.22
C LYS A 697 -4.72 2.65 -1.58
N GLY A 698 -3.60 2.23 -1.00
CA GLY A 698 -2.27 2.69 -1.37
C GLY A 698 -1.77 2.02 -2.65
N PRO A 699 -0.50 2.25 -3.05
CA PRO A 699 0.02 1.76 -4.31
C PRO A 699 0.42 0.26 -4.30
N GLY A 700 0.42 -0.36 -3.12
CA GLY A 700 0.47 -1.82 -2.95
C GLY A 700 1.72 -2.50 -3.52
N LYS A 701 1.52 -3.72 -4.00
CA LYS A 701 2.54 -4.60 -4.58
C LYS A 701 3.22 -3.96 -5.79
N GLY A 702 2.46 -3.35 -6.70
CA GLY A 702 2.99 -2.76 -7.93
C GLY A 702 4.08 -1.70 -7.68
N PHE A 703 3.93 -0.91 -6.62
CA PHE A 703 4.95 0.06 -6.19
C PHE A 703 6.26 -0.60 -5.76
N PHE A 704 6.20 -1.56 -4.84
CA PHE A 704 7.41 -2.25 -4.39
C PHE A 704 8.06 -3.04 -5.52
N GLU A 705 7.29 -3.64 -6.43
CA GLU A 705 7.86 -4.29 -7.62
C GLU A 705 8.66 -3.30 -8.49
N ALA A 706 8.14 -2.09 -8.71
CA ALA A 706 8.85 -1.05 -9.43
C ALA A 706 10.14 -0.61 -8.69
N LEU A 707 10.11 -0.50 -7.36
CA LEU A 707 11.29 -0.18 -6.57
C LEU A 707 12.38 -1.27 -6.69
N TYR A 708 12.03 -2.53 -6.45
CA TYR A 708 12.99 -3.65 -6.55
C TYR A 708 13.50 -3.84 -7.98
N GLN A 709 12.66 -3.61 -9.00
CA GLN A 709 13.09 -3.66 -10.40
C GLN A 709 14.10 -2.55 -10.72
N ALA A 710 13.92 -1.34 -10.18
CA ALA A 710 14.76 -0.19 -10.47
C ALA A 710 16.05 -0.14 -9.64
N LEU A 711 16.03 -0.68 -8.41
CA LEU A 711 17.11 -0.50 -7.42
C LEU A 711 17.73 -1.82 -6.95
N GLY A 712 17.16 -2.97 -7.31
CA GLY A 712 17.59 -4.28 -6.81
C GLY A 712 17.11 -4.56 -5.38
N PRO A 713 17.75 -5.52 -4.67
CA PRO A 713 17.48 -5.78 -3.27
C PRO A 713 17.60 -4.53 -2.40
N LEU A 714 16.54 -4.20 -1.67
CA LEU A 714 16.50 -3.03 -0.80
C LEU A 714 16.80 -3.42 0.67
N PRO A 715 17.40 -2.53 1.48
CA PRO A 715 17.60 -2.74 2.93
C PRO A 715 16.48 -2.08 3.75
N LEU A 716 15.23 -2.44 3.49
CA LEU A 716 14.06 -1.79 4.11
C LEU A 716 13.69 -2.44 5.44
N ILE A 717 13.18 -1.63 6.36
CA ILE A 717 12.48 -2.06 7.57
C ILE A 717 11.14 -1.31 7.62
N ALA A 718 10.04 -2.02 7.83
CA ALA A 718 8.71 -1.44 7.95
C ALA A 718 8.48 -0.92 9.38
N GLU A 719 8.06 0.35 9.49
CA GLU A 719 7.31 0.81 10.67
C GLU A 719 5.87 0.32 10.50
N ASP A 720 5.55 -0.78 11.17
CA ASP A 720 4.27 -1.47 11.10
C ASP A 720 3.56 -1.53 12.46
N LEU A 721 3.61 -0.43 13.22
CA LEU A 721 2.88 -0.31 14.47
C LEU A 721 1.39 0.00 14.23
N GLY A 722 0.59 -0.19 15.28
CA GLY A 722 -0.86 0.04 15.25
C GLY A 722 -1.65 -1.11 14.63
N TYR A 723 -2.82 -0.80 14.07
CA TYR A 723 -3.71 -1.81 13.49
C TYR A 723 -3.22 -2.25 12.10
N LEU A 724 -2.76 -3.50 12.03
CA LEU A 724 -2.33 -4.15 10.79
C LEU A 724 -3.44 -5.04 10.24
N THR A 725 -3.70 -4.88 8.94
CA THR A 725 -4.60 -5.75 8.19
C THR A 725 -3.81 -6.93 7.61
N PRO A 726 -4.47 -8.06 7.29
CA PRO A 726 -3.84 -9.14 6.53
C PRO A 726 -3.10 -8.68 5.27
N GLU A 727 -3.60 -7.64 4.60
CA GLU A 727 -3.00 -7.07 3.40
C GLU A 727 -1.66 -6.40 3.68
N VAL A 728 -1.49 -5.73 4.82
CA VAL A 728 -0.20 -5.14 5.21
C VAL A 728 0.81 -6.24 5.50
N HIS A 729 0.38 -7.30 6.21
CA HIS A 729 1.21 -8.48 6.42
C HIS A 729 1.61 -9.13 5.09
N ASN A 730 0.67 -9.28 4.16
CA ASN A 730 0.98 -9.82 2.84
C ASN A 730 2.07 -9.02 2.14
N LEU A 731 1.98 -7.68 2.16
CA LEU A 731 2.97 -6.82 1.54
C LEU A 731 4.36 -7.03 2.15
N LYS A 732 4.46 -7.05 3.49
CA LYS A 732 5.72 -7.38 4.19
C LYS A 732 6.27 -8.75 3.77
N HIS A 733 5.43 -9.77 3.76
CA HIS A 733 5.85 -11.15 3.46
C HIS A 733 6.28 -11.32 1.99
N ILE A 734 5.59 -10.70 1.04
CA ILE A 734 5.91 -10.77 -0.39
C ILE A 734 7.31 -10.21 -0.69
N PHE A 735 7.68 -9.12 -0.02
CA PHE A 735 8.97 -8.45 -0.21
C PHE A 735 10.01 -8.81 0.85
N ASN A 736 9.65 -9.68 1.80
CA ASN A 736 10.47 -10.07 2.95
C ASN A 736 10.99 -8.86 3.76
N ILE A 737 10.14 -7.85 3.97
CA ILE A 737 10.49 -6.63 4.72
C ILE A 737 10.26 -6.89 6.22
N PRO A 738 11.31 -6.88 7.06
CA PRO A 738 11.19 -6.96 8.52
C PRO A 738 10.35 -5.79 9.03
N GLY A 739 9.45 -6.05 9.98
CA GLY A 739 8.77 -5.01 10.73
C GLY A 739 9.50 -4.67 12.03
N MET A 740 8.77 -4.05 12.95
CA MET A 740 9.26 -3.70 14.28
C MET A 740 8.32 -4.19 15.39
N LYS A 741 8.90 -4.50 16.54
CA LYS A 741 8.18 -4.77 17.79
C LYS A 741 8.74 -3.86 18.88
N VAL A 742 7.85 -3.18 19.60
CA VAL A 742 8.22 -2.21 20.64
C VAL A 742 7.77 -2.76 21.98
N PHE A 743 8.71 -2.94 22.91
CA PHE A 743 8.45 -3.56 24.20
C PHE A 743 7.43 -2.79 25.05
N GLN A 744 7.41 -1.46 24.95
CA GLN A 744 6.40 -0.66 25.65
C GLN A 744 4.96 -0.91 25.18
N PHE A 745 4.76 -1.46 23.98
CA PHE A 745 3.44 -1.80 23.45
C PHE A 745 3.09 -3.27 23.68
N THR A 746 3.98 -4.18 23.29
CA THR A 746 3.70 -5.63 23.19
C THR A 746 4.74 -6.51 23.90
N PRO A 747 5.02 -6.30 25.20
CA PRO A 747 6.05 -7.04 25.92
C PRO A 747 5.75 -8.54 26.00
N GLU A 748 4.50 -8.97 26.23
CA GLU A 748 4.13 -10.39 26.30
C GLU A 748 4.29 -11.10 24.96
N GLU A 749 3.88 -10.45 23.87
CA GLU A 749 4.02 -11.00 22.51
C GLU A 749 5.49 -11.22 22.16
N MET A 750 6.34 -10.21 22.41
CA MET A 750 7.78 -10.29 22.12
C MET A 750 8.45 -11.44 22.86
N LEU A 751 8.08 -11.68 24.11
CA LEU A 751 8.65 -12.76 24.94
C LEU A 751 8.16 -14.15 24.54
N ALA A 752 7.02 -14.25 23.86
CA ALA A 752 6.47 -15.52 23.37
C ALA A 752 7.03 -15.94 21.99
N LEU A 753 7.75 -15.06 21.29
CA LEU A 753 8.28 -15.32 19.95
C LEU A 753 9.55 -16.19 20.01
N SER A 754 9.50 -17.36 19.39
CA SER A 754 10.64 -18.29 19.33
C SER A 754 11.64 -17.98 18.21
N ASN A 755 11.18 -17.49 17.05
CA ASN A 755 12.01 -17.15 15.89
C ASN A 755 11.55 -15.82 15.25
N PRO A 756 11.71 -14.69 15.96
CA PRO A 756 11.31 -13.38 15.46
C PRO A 756 12.06 -12.98 14.17
N LYS A 757 11.32 -12.46 13.19
CA LYS A 757 11.88 -11.86 11.96
C LYS A 757 11.96 -10.34 12.02
N ASP A 758 11.15 -9.73 12.90
CA ASP A 758 11.05 -8.29 13.09
C ASP A 758 12.15 -7.79 14.06
N ILE A 759 12.52 -6.52 13.95
CA ILE A 759 13.49 -5.90 14.85
C ILE A 759 12.83 -5.44 16.16
N PHE A 760 13.57 -5.50 17.26
CA PHE A 760 13.03 -5.22 18.59
C PHE A 760 13.52 -3.87 19.12
N TYR A 761 12.61 -3.13 19.74
CA TYR A 761 12.87 -1.88 20.44
C TYR A 761 12.45 -1.98 21.89
N THR A 762 13.14 -1.25 22.78
CA THR A 762 12.56 -0.90 24.08
C THR A 762 11.40 0.08 23.90
N GLY A 763 11.70 1.22 23.29
CA GLY A 763 10.80 2.30 22.86
C GLY A 763 11.38 2.96 21.61
N THR A 764 10.56 3.74 20.90
CA THR A 764 11.01 4.60 19.80
C THR A 764 11.22 6.04 20.28
N HIS A 765 11.45 6.98 19.37
CA HIS A 765 11.54 8.41 19.67
C HIS A 765 10.17 9.04 20.02
N ASP A 766 9.06 8.39 19.69
CA ASP A 766 7.69 8.82 20.02
C ASP A 766 7.22 8.32 21.40
N ASN A 767 7.92 7.32 21.95
CA ASN A 767 7.62 6.75 23.25
C ASN A 767 8.20 7.61 24.37
N ASP A 768 7.67 7.41 25.59
CA ASP A 768 8.38 7.84 26.78
C ASP A 768 9.66 7.01 26.96
N THR A 769 10.58 7.50 27.78
CA THR A 769 11.74 6.71 28.23
C THR A 769 11.28 5.42 28.89
N LEU A 770 12.06 4.35 28.75
CA LEU A 770 11.77 3.07 29.36
C LEU A 770 11.73 3.18 30.89
N ALA A 771 12.53 4.05 31.50
CA ALA A 771 12.47 4.27 32.95
C ALA A 771 11.15 4.93 33.39
N GLY A 772 10.66 5.91 32.62
CA GLY A 772 9.34 6.51 32.81
C GLY A 772 8.23 5.49 32.69
N TRP A 773 8.20 4.76 31.57
CA TRP A 773 7.19 3.74 31.31
C TRP A 773 7.21 2.59 32.32
N CYS A 774 8.39 2.09 32.70
CA CYS A 774 8.52 1.02 33.70
C CYS A 774 7.96 1.43 35.06
N ARG A 775 8.12 2.70 35.46
CA ARG A 775 7.59 3.24 36.73
C ARG A 775 6.06 3.13 36.78
N GLU A 776 5.40 3.37 35.65
CA GLU A 776 3.94 3.31 35.53
C GLU A 776 3.43 1.87 35.38
N ASN A 777 4.24 0.96 34.83
CA ASN A 777 3.85 -0.41 34.46
C ASN A 777 4.41 -1.52 35.38
N GLN A 778 4.86 -1.18 36.59
CA GLN A 778 5.54 -2.11 37.51
C GLN A 778 4.78 -3.43 37.77
N LYS A 779 3.46 -3.36 37.98
CA LYS A 779 2.62 -4.56 38.24
C LYS A 779 2.58 -5.52 37.05
N ARG A 780 2.61 -4.98 35.83
CA ARG A 780 2.63 -5.77 34.59
C ARG A 780 3.99 -6.45 34.41
N LEU A 781 5.07 -5.73 34.71
CA LEU A 781 6.44 -6.18 34.48
C LEU A 781 6.95 -7.23 35.46
N SER A 782 6.51 -7.19 36.72
CA SER A 782 6.96 -8.16 37.75
C SER A 782 6.67 -9.62 37.37
N GLY A 783 5.56 -9.86 36.66
CA GLY A 783 5.19 -11.18 36.14
C GLY A 783 5.96 -11.63 34.90
N LEU A 784 6.62 -10.70 34.18
CA LEU A 784 7.26 -10.96 32.88
C LEU A 784 8.78 -11.05 32.94
N VAL A 785 9.41 -10.16 33.72
CA VAL A 785 10.88 -10.01 33.78
C VAL A 785 11.44 -10.57 35.10
N GLY A 786 10.57 -10.87 36.06
CA GLY A 786 10.94 -11.29 37.41
C GLY A 786 11.32 -10.13 38.34
N ASN A 787 11.16 -10.33 39.64
CA ASN A 787 11.41 -9.29 40.65
C ASN A 787 12.91 -8.94 40.78
N SER A 788 13.19 -7.70 41.16
CA SER A 788 14.49 -7.22 41.65
C SER A 788 14.83 -7.78 43.04
N VAL A 789 16.08 -7.58 43.49
CA VAL A 789 16.58 -7.96 44.82
C VAL A 789 15.81 -7.25 45.96
N ASP A 790 15.19 -6.10 45.68
CA ASP A 790 14.34 -5.35 46.62
C ASP A 790 12.83 -5.68 46.52
N GLY A 791 12.44 -6.53 45.56
CA GLY A 791 11.07 -7.01 45.37
C GLY A 791 10.04 -5.97 44.93
N LYS A 792 10.43 -4.75 44.55
CA LYS A 792 9.48 -3.64 44.34
C LYS A 792 9.55 -2.91 42.99
N THR A 793 10.65 -2.99 42.25
CA THR A 793 10.76 -2.31 40.94
C THR A 793 11.54 -3.11 39.89
N VAL A 794 11.03 -3.22 38.66
CA VAL A 794 11.78 -3.72 37.50
C VAL A 794 12.56 -2.53 36.90
N PRO A 795 13.91 -2.54 36.96
CA PRO A 795 14.72 -1.47 36.37
C PRO A 795 14.70 -1.57 34.85
N ALA A 796 14.74 -0.43 34.15
CA ALA A 796 14.87 -0.35 32.69
C ALA A 796 16.04 -1.23 32.15
N ARG A 797 17.15 -1.26 32.90
CA ARG A 797 18.33 -2.10 32.62
C ARG A 797 17.99 -3.59 32.45
N LYS A 798 17.11 -4.16 33.29
CA LYS A 798 16.72 -5.59 33.19
C LYS A 798 15.93 -5.90 31.92
N VAL A 799 15.10 -4.95 31.46
CA VAL A 799 14.35 -5.10 30.22
C VAL A 799 15.30 -5.11 29.03
N ILE A 800 16.30 -4.22 29.01
CA ILE A 800 17.35 -4.21 27.98
C ILE A 800 18.11 -5.54 27.95
N GLU A 801 18.54 -6.03 29.12
CA GLU A 801 19.23 -7.32 29.25
C GLU A 801 18.39 -8.49 28.71
N LEU A 802 17.10 -8.51 29.03
CA LEU A 802 16.16 -9.51 28.51
C LEU A 802 16.02 -9.43 26.99
N LEU A 803 15.82 -8.24 26.42
CA LEU A 803 15.68 -8.08 24.97
C LEU A 803 16.91 -8.56 24.21
N TYR A 804 18.12 -8.28 24.72
CA TYR A 804 19.36 -8.76 24.09
C TYR A 804 19.43 -10.28 24.02
N GLN A 805 18.88 -11.00 25.00
CA GLN A 805 18.86 -12.47 25.05
C GLN A 805 17.87 -13.09 24.04
N LEU A 806 16.90 -12.33 23.54
CA LEU A 806 15.94 -12.83 22.56
C LEU A 806 16.61 -13.04 21.19
N GLU A 807 15.98 -13.86 20.34
CA GLU A 807 16.52 -14.23 19.02
C GLU A 807 16.19 -13.22 17.90
N ALA A 808 15.72 -12.02 18.23
CA ALA A 808 15.45 -10.98 17.24
C ALA A 808 16.72 -10.63 16.46
N PRO A 809 16.62 -10.42 15.12
CA PRO A 809 17.76 -10.03 14.31
C PRO A 809 18.42 -8.80 14.93
N TRP A 810 17.70 -7.71 15.15
CA TRP A 810 18.22 -6.52 15.80
C TRP A 810 17.50 -6.21 17.10
N VAL A 811 18.26 -5.68 18.06
CA VAL A 811 17.74 -5.03 19.26
C VAL A 811 18.26 -3.60 19.26
N ILE A 812 17.36 -2.64 19.12
CA ILE A 812 17.67 -1.22 19.09
C ILE A 812 17.18 -0.58 20.38
N VAL A 813 18.05 0.18 21.04
CA VAL A 813 17.76 0.81 22.33
C VAL A 813 18.03 2.32 22.22
N PRO A 814 17.06 3.21 22.52
CA PRO A 814 17.33 4.63 22.65
C PRO A 814 18.41 4.91 23.69
N LEU A 815 19.28 5.89 23.44
CA LEU A 815 20.35 6.22 24.37
C LEU A 815 19.82 6.61 25.76
N GLN A 816 18.64 7.23 25.84
CA GLN A 816 18.01 7.58 27.12
C GLN A 816 17.77 6.35 28.01
N ASP A 817 17.40 5.22 27.40
CA ASP A 817 17.10 3.99 28.10
C ASP A 817 18.38 3.34 28.64
N ILE A 818 19.45 3.37 27.83
CA ILE A 818 20.80 2.92 28.23
C ILE A 818 21.29 3.72 29.44
N LEU A 819 21.05 5.03 29.43
CA LEU A 819 21.44 5.95 30.49
C LEU A 819 20.47 5.93 31.70
N GLY A 820 19.35 5.23 31.60
CA GLY A 820 18.33 5.15 32.65
C GLY A 820 17.64 6.48 32.97
N LEU A 821 17.53 7.38 31.99
CA LEU A 821 16.92 8.71 32.15
C LEU A 821 15.39 8.63 32.23
N GLY A 822 14.77 9.60 32.91
CA GLY A 822 13.32 9.69 33.05
C GLY A 822 12.64 10.47 31.92
N PRO A 823 11.32 10.72 32.05
CA PRO A 823 10.51 11.39 31.03
C PRO A 823 11.01 12.77 30.57
N GLU A 824 11.84 13.44 31.38
CA GLU A 824 12.50 14.69 31.01
C GLU A 824 13.43 14.56 29.78
N ALA A 825 13.85 13.34 29.44
CA ALA A 825 14.70 13.03 28.30
C ALA A 825 13.94 12.54 27.05
N ARG A 826 12.60 12.57 27.09
CA ARG A 826 11.75 12.16 25.96
C ARG A 826 12.02 13.04 24.73
N LEU A 827 12.11 12.41 23.56
CA LEU A 827 12.37 13.11 22.30
C LEU A 827 11.12 13.77 21.71
N ASN A 828 10.02 13.04 21.65
CA ASN A 828 8.78 13.52 21.07
C ASN A 828 7.56 13.05 21.87
N ILE A 829 6.56 13.92 21.99
CA ILE A 829 5.22 13.60 22.45
C ILE A 829 4.29 13.77 21.24
N PRO A 830 3.83 12.67 20.61
CA PRO A 830 2.90 12.76 19.49
C PRO A 830 1.66 13.60 19.84
N GLY A 831 1.28 14.50 18.92
CA GLY A 831 0.15 15.41 19.10
C GLY A 831 0.49 16.76 19.75
N THR A 832 1.73 17.01 20.18
CA THR A 832 2.18 18.35 20.63
C THR A 832 3.03 19.05 19.58
N ALA A 833 2.87 20.38 19.44
CA ALA A 833 3.55 21.17 18.42
C ALA A 833 4.91 21.75 18.86
N GLU A 834 5.12 21.93 20.17
CA GLU A 834 6.29 22.60 20.75
C GLU A 834 6.94 21.74 21.84
N GLY A 835 8.22 22.01 22.13
CA GLY A 835 8.99 21.34 23.20
C GLY A 835 9.54 19.96 22.84
N ASN A 836 9.38 19.52 21.59
CA ASN A 836 9.89 18.25 21.05
C ASN A 836 11.25 18.44 20.36
N TRP A 837 11.99 17.34 20.20
CA TRP A 837 13.27 17.27 19.48
C TRP A 837 14.40 18.12 20.08
N GLU A 838 14.21 18.58 21.32
CA GLU A 838 15.15 19.44 22.02
C GLU A 838 16.14 18.66 22.87
N TRP A 839 15.87 17.41 23.26
CA TRP A 839 16.76 16.69 24.18
C TRP A 839 18.19 16.51 23.64
N GLN A 840 19.18 16.78 24.50
CA GLN A 840 20.60 16.52 24.24
C GLN A 840 21.22 15.67 25.34
N PHE A 841 22.00 14.69 24.92
CA PHE A 841 22.79 13.84 25.79
C PHE A 841 24.05 14.57 26.26
N ARG A 842 24.53 14.25 27.47
CA ARG A 842 25.78 14.77 28.05
C ARG A 842 26.86 13.69 28.10
N TRP A 843 28.06 14.00 27.62
CA TRP A 843 29.16 13.04 27.47
C TRP A 843 29.60 12.37 28.77
N GLU A 844 29.42 13.02 29.91
CA GLU A 844 29.79 12.51 31.24
C GLU A 844 28.92 11.33 31.67
N LEU A 845 27.72 11.17 31.07
CA LEU A 845 26.81 10.06 31.37
C LEU A 845 27.25 8.75 30.70
N LEU A 846 28.07 8.81 29.65
CA LEU A 846 28.66 7.63 29.00
C LEU A 846 29.92 7.19 29.74
N THR A 847 29.75 6.58 30.90
CA THR A 847 30.85 6.08 31.73
C THR A 847 31.46 4.79 31.17
N GLU A 848 32.66 4.45 31.63
CA GLU A 848 33.30 3.18 31.29
C GLU A 848 32.44 1.96 31.70
N GLU A 849 31.68 2.06 32.80
CA GLU A 849 30.74 1.01 33.23
C GLU A 849 29.67 0.75 32.17
N VAL A 850 29.09 1.80 31.57
CA VAL A 850 28.06 1.67 30.52
C VAL A 850 28.65 0.99 29.28
N VAL A 851 29.85 1.37 28.87
CA VAL A 851 30.55 0.77 27.72
C VAL A 851 30.82 -0.72 27.96
N ILE A 852 31.35 -1.07 29.13
CA ILE A 852 31.65 -2.46 29.49
C ILE A 852 30.37 -3.28 29.55
N TRP A 853 29.33 -2.78 30.21
CA TRP A 853 28.05 -3.47 30.33
C TRP A 853 27.42 -3.78 28.96
N LEU A 854 27.32 -2.79 28.08
CA LEU A 854 26.77 -2.99 26.73
C LEU A 854 27.60 -3.98 25.92
N LYS A 855 28.92 -3.93 26.06
CA LYS A 855 29.84 -4.84 25.37
C LYS A 855 29.66 -6.28 25.84
N GLU A 856 29.63 -6.49 27.15
CA GLU A 856 29.41 -7.82 27.75
C GLU A 856 28.06 -8.37 27.31
N LEU A 857 27.02 -7.54 27.30
CA LEU A 857 25.68 -7.93 26.87
C LEU A 857 25.64 -8.29 25.37
N ALA A 858 26.27 -7.50 24.50
CA ALA A 858 26.37 -7.77 23.07
C ALA A 858 27.15 -9.06 22.78
N LEU A 859 28.24 -9.32 23.52
CA LEU A 859 29.01 -10.55 23.39
C LEU A 859 28.24 -11.77 23.89
N ALA A 860 27.60 -11.68 25.06
CA ALA A 860 26.86 -12.79 25.67
C ALA A 860 25.64 -13.22 24.84
N SER A 861 25.04 -12.28 24.09
CA SER A 861 23.89 -12.53 23.21
C SER A 861 24.27 -12.90 21.76
N GLY A 862 25.56 -12.97 21.44
CA GLY A 862 26.04 -13.23 20.07
C GLY A 862 25.76 -12.10 19.08
N ARG A 863 25.52 -10.88 19.57
CA ARG A 863 25.29 -9.65 18.78
C ARG A 863 26.60 -8.92 18.43
N ALA A 864 27.71 -9.34 19.03
CA ALA A 864 29.07 -8.94 18.70
C ALA A 864 30.00 -10.16 18.65
N ALA A 865 31.02 -10.16 17.78
CA ALA A 865 32.03 -11.19 17.76
C ALA A 865 33.07 -11.00 18.89
N GLY A 866 33.47 -12.08 19.56
CA GLY A 866 34.62 -12.08 20.47
C GLY A 866 35.93 -11.82 19.72
N LYS A 867 36.94 -11.25 20.39
CA LYS A 867 38.28 -11.02 19.80
C LYS A 867 38.84 -12.32 19.20
N GLY A 868 38.73 -12.49 17.88
CA GLY A 868 39.18 -13.69 17.14
C GLY A 868 38.18 -14.24 16.11
N GLY A 869 36.90 -13.86 16.14
CA GLY A 869 35.94 -14.18 15.09
C GLY A 869 36.04 -13.19 13.93
N LYS A 870 36.09 -13.68 12.69
CA LYS A 870 35.94 -12.80 11.52
C LYS A 870 34.52 -12.22 11.54
N ASP A 871 34.41 -10.89 11.58
CA ASP A 871 33.16 -10.15 11.46
C ASP A 871 32.55 -10.42 10.08
N ASN A 872 31.53 -11.28 10.00
CA ASN A 872 30.69 -11.43 8.82
C ASN A 872 29.54 -10.42 8.85
N VAL A 873 29.85 -9.13 9.02
CA VAL A 873 28.94 -8.09 8.50
C VAL A 873 29.29 -7.99 7.04
N GLY A 874 28.49 -8.65 6.19
CA GLY A 874 28.70 -8.64 4.74
C GLY A 874 28.89 -7.20 4.29
N GLN A 875 30.08 -6.90 3.75
CA GLN A 875 30.30 -5.67 3.01
C GLN A 875 29.19 -5.59 1.96
N VAL A 876 28.30 -4.62 2.09
CA VAL A 876 27.50 -4.14 0.95
C VAL A 876 28.45 -3.33 0.05
N GLN A 877 29.54 -3.96 -0.39
CA GLN A 877 30.42 -3.48 -1.44
C GLN A 877 30.11 -4.35 -2.65
N GLY A 878 29.34 -3.83 -3.60
CA GLY A 878 29.18 -4.49 -4.89
C GLY A 878 27.85 -4.32 -5.63
N ILE A 879 26.91 -3.51 -5.16
CA ILE A 879 25.72 -3.15 -5.95
C ILE A 879 25.48 -1.63 -5.87
N PHE A 880 26.53 -0.85 -6.13
CA PHE A 880 26.32 0.47 -6.67
C PHE A 880 26.98 0.45 -8.03
N VAL A 881 26.13 0.59 -9.05
CA VAL A 881 26.57 0.94 -10.40
C VAL A 881 27.54 2.10 -10.22
N SER A 882 28.79 1.91 -10.66
CA SER A 882 29.74 3.02 -10.87
C SER A 882 28.98 4.18 -11.50
N PRO A 883 29.20 5.45 -11.09
CA PRO A 883 28.46 6.58 -11.63
C PRO A 883 28.39 6.58 -13.16
#